data_AF-A0A8J7XGZ0-F1
#
_entry.id   AF-A0A8J7XGZ0-F1
#
_cell.length_a   1.000
_cell.length_b   1.000
_cell.length_c   1.000
_cell.angle_alpha   90.00
_cell.angle_beta   90.00
_cell.angle_gamma   90.00
#
_symmetry.space_group_name_H-M   'P 1'
#
loop_
_entity.id
_entity.type
_entity.pdbx_description
1 polymer ?
#
loop_
_entity_poly.entity_id
_entity_poly.type
_entity_poly.pdbx_seq_one_letter_code
_entity_poly.pdbx_strand_id
1 'polypeptide(L)'
;MYIYRRLADWKTGVGEFPDAIKPNFDDSNWDTISPGWTWNRGEGERWFRRKFVVPDEVKGIEVEGSTLYLRIVVLAGIELYIDGEFVDSADYWFDGLHVLAEKARAGETHVLTLRSPTADGNGHFNFAEWYLAEVEDRLIDIGLVNAKGQLIRDLVDLGEFEGDLPAAAEVKEYDTEVSLPELHDSIVKIGEELMPVASSLEDLTTYLVGHAHIDMNWLWDWEDTIETTRRTFTSIEKLMGEFPELIFSQSQAAVYRIMQDHCPQIFEDIRKRVKEGRWNITASTWVEGDLNMASGESLVRQTTCALNYIEENFDVTPRIAWCPDTFGHPRTYPQILSKCGIEYYYAHRCTRPEGEHLFWWESPDGSRVLVFNEGVTYNNKIEPELAKSIPKMMKNFGVKSHLVVFGVGDHGGGPTRMDLLNGRRISSERGFPRLRYAASEEFYDSVRVSEDIPIVGDELNFVFEGCYTTHSDIKRMNRRGEAMLYESEVLGSLASTKGRDYPHHLLVSAWQSVLFNQFHDLLDGSGIHVAYEHSHEIFNEASDICSGITRVSLPVVLGMDGTGGDSEFLSVFNTLGWERVETVRFRGAGAKGYSSVLEESTGIIQPMQVEGDSIIFTARVPGVGHSLYRFVKENPGEEADADSPRAIAPTREDQPYVLENRFFRLVVDQGSGAISSLIDKRLCRNLVGPTDPVTEPINVFQLCYEKPHGMSAWRIGPISRIDNLLDGASIEVASDGPLLASLRIKREFGKSSSLVQEIVLHRDVARIDFETEIDWQEIGGPDIDSPMLKVAFPLSHSSATCVREIPFGHMESPTDGREIPSLTFLDLPGDGFGVSILNDSKYGHDVRGNTIRLTLLRAAYDPDPRPDVGVHKLTYSLLPHRGNWTQAEVWKQGHAINHPLNLVPGRAEIPSGSWITFDASGVDLTALKLADSGDALVIRLVEMHGREVSFDLSLGWKANRLVKCNLRELPTGEFWELESGRTRITLEPYEVCTLRVE
;
A
#
# COMPACT_ATOMS: atom_id res chain seq x y z
N MET A 1 -39.33 8.61 4.41
CA MET A 1 -40.13 7.79 3.48
C MET A 1 -39.73 6.31 3.48
N TYR A 2 -38.44 5.98 3.61
CA TYR A 2 -37.89 4.62 3.41
C TYR A 2 -38.03 3.61 4.56
N ILE A 3 -38.58 4.00 5.72
CA ILE A 3 -38.66 3.13 6.92
C ILE A 3 -39.40 1.80 6.65
N TYR A 4 -40.32 1.78 5.68
CA TYR A 4 -41.11 0.58 5.35
C TYR A 4 -40.24 -0.58 4.83
N ARG A 5 -39.08 -0.27 4.23
CA ARG A 5 -38.20 -1.25 3.58
C ARG A 5 -37.57 -2.22 4.58
N ARG A 6 -37.40 -1.82 5.86
CA ARG A 6 -36.57 -2.57 6.81
C ARG A 6 -37.22 -3.89 7.22
N LEU A 7 -36.53 -5.00 6.97
CA LEU A 7 -36.85 -6.30 7.55
C LEU A 7 -36.14 -6.44 8.90
N ALA A 8 -36.64 -5.72 9.92
CA ALA A 8 -36.16 -5.81 11.30
C ALA A 8 -36.69 -7.05 12.00
N ASP A 9 -35.96 -7.62 12.95
CA ASP A 9 -36.27 -8.86 13.70
C ASP A 9 -36.09 -10.15 12.89
N TRP A 10 -34.99 -10.85 13.16
CA TRP A 10 -34.66 -12.16 12.63
C TRP A 10 -34.43 -13.12 13.79
N LYS A 11 -34.96 -14.34 13.68
CA LYS A 11 -34.65 -15.43 14.59
C LYS A 11 -33.26 -15.96 14.29
N THR A 12 -32.43 -16.14 15.30
CA THR A 12 -31.07 -16.68 15.14
C THR A 12 -30.83 -17.90 16.03
N GLY A 13 -30.22 -18.93 15.46
CA GLY A 13 -29.84 -20.17 16.14
C GLY A 13 -28.42 -20.60 15.81
N VAL A 14 -27.75 -21.27 16.75
CA VAL A 14 -26.38 -21.78 16.60
C VAL A 14 -26.39 -23.30 16.71
N GLY A 15 -25.81 -23.99 15.72
CA GLY A 15 -25.78 -25.44 15.61
C GLY A 15 -26.31 -25.96 14.27
N GLU A 16 -26.31 -27.27 14.12
CA GLU A 16 -26.79 -27.94 12.90
C GLU A 16 -28.32 -28.10 12.93
N PHE A 17 -29.02 -27.30 12.13
CA PHE A 17 -30.48 -27.35 12.01
C PHE A 17 -30.90 -27.58 10.55
N PRO A 18 -30.65 -28.76 9.95
CA PRO A 18 -30.96 -29.00 8.53
C PRO A 18 -32.46 -28.83 8.20
N ASP A 19 -33.34 -29.04 9.18
CA ASP A 19 -34.78 -28.81 9.03
C ASP A 19 -35.18 -27.33 9.09
N ALA A 20 -34.26 -26.41 9.45
CA ALA A 20 -34.50 -24.97 9.51
C ALA A 20 -34.64 -24.30 8.14
N ILE A 21 -34.49 -25.02 7.02
CA ILE A 21 -34.95 -24.51 5.72
C ILE A 21 -36.47 -24.62 5.56
N LYS A 22 -37.12 -25.55 6.28
CA LYS A 22 -38.53 -25.85 6.07
C LYS A 22 -39.42 -24.70 6.58
N PRO A 23 -40.46 -24.28 5.84
CA PRO A 23 -41.34 -23.20 6.26
C PRO A 23 -42.03 -23.42 7.62
N ASN A 24 -42.24 -24.68 8.02
CA ASN A 24 -42.92 -25.07 9.25
C ASN A 24 -41.99 -25.41 10.43
N PHE A 25 -40.68 -25.17 10.32
CA PHE A 25 -39.75 -25.34 11.42
C PHE A 25 -40.06 -24.39 12.59
N ASP A 26 -39.96 -24.89 13.82
CA ASP A 26 -40.24 -24.14 15.05
C ASP A 26 -38.96 -23.47 15.57
N ASP A 27 -38.84 -22.17 15.28
CA ASP A 27 -37.76 -21.29 15.75
C ASP A 27 -38.20 -20.41 16.94
N SER A 28 -39.28 -20.77 17.64
CA SER A 28 -39.82 -19.96 18.75
C SER A 28 -38.84 -19.77 19.91
N ASN A 29 -37.95 -20.73 20.14
CA ASN A 29 -36.91 -20.69 21.17
C ASN A 29 -35.61 -19.99 20.71
N TRP A 30 -35.54 -19.52 19.46
CA TRP A 30 -34.37 -18.80 18.96
C TRP A 30 -34.38 -17.33 19.38
N ASP A 31 -33.19 -16.79 19.61
CA ASP A 31 -32.99 -15.38 19.95
C ASP A 31 -33.40 -14.48 18.79
N THR A 32 -33.73 -13.24 19.09
CA THR A 32 -34.14 -12.26 18.07
C THR A 32 -33.08 -11.19 17.92
N ILE A 33 -32.55 -11.04 16.71
CA ILE A 33 -31.56 -10.04 16.33
C ILE A 33 -32.15 -9.11 15.28
N SER A 34 -31.47 -8.00 15.01
CA SER A 34 -31.77 -7.15 13.86
C SER A 34 -30.50 -6.94 13.04
N PRO A 35 -30.62 -6.64 11.74
CA PRO A 35 -29.46 -6.25 10.96
C PRO A 35 -28.73 -5.05 11.57
N GLY A 36 -27.40 -5.03 11.45
CA GLY A 36 -26.43 -4.32 12.28
C GLY A 36 -25.76 -5.22 13.34
N TRP A 37 -25.99 -6.54 13.29
CA TRP A 37 -25.49 -7.50 14.29
C TRP A 37 -24.26 -8.25 13.79
N THR A 38 -23.37 -8.62 14.72
CA THR A 38 -22.08 -9.24 14.44
C THR A 38 -21.92 -10.53 15.23
N TRP A 39 -21.21 -11.52 14.69
CA TRP A 39 -20.90 -12.76 15.40
C TRP A 39 -19.53 -13.32 15.04
N ASN A 40 -19.00 -14.19 15.90
CA ASN A 40 -17.81 -14.98 15.60
C ASN A 40 -18.21 -16.24 14.80
N ARG A 41 -17.69 -16.39 13.58
CA ARG A 41 -18.05 -17.51 12.67
C ARG A 41 -17.48 -18.86 13.13
N GLY A 42 -16.51 -18.85 14.04
CA GLY A 42 -15.92 -20.05 14.64
C GLY A 42 -16.77 -20.70 15.74
N GLU A 43 -17.85 -20.05 16.21
CA GLU A 43 -18.75 -20.60 17.23
C GLU A 43 -19.64 -21.75 16.74
N GLY A 44 -19.64 -22.01 15.42
CA GLY A 44 -20.45 -23.03 14.76
C GLY A 44 -21.43 -22.46 13.74
N GLU A 45 -22.08 -23.35 12.99
CA GLU A 45 -23.07 -23.00 11.98
C GLU A 45 -24.17 -22.11 12.57
N ARG A 46 -24.49 -21.02 11.86
CA ARG A 46 -25.49 -20.05 12.31
C ARG A 46 -26.63 -19.94 11.32
N TRP A 47 -27.83 -19.84 11.84
CA TRP A 47 -29.05 -19.78 11.04
C TRP A 47 -29.81 -18.52 11.36
N PHE A 48 -30.35 -17.85 10.32
CA PHE A 48 -31.23 -16.70 10.45
C PHE A 48 -32.56 -17.01 9.79
N ARG A 49 -33.67 -16.76 10.46
CA ARG A 49 -35.01 -17.01 9.93
C ARG A 49 -35.92 -15.82 10.13
N ARG A 50 -36.74 -15.54 9.12
CA ARG A 50 -37.77 -14.51 9.17
C ARG A 50 -39.00 -14.91 8.38
N LYS A 51 -40.16 -14.80 9.02
CA LYS A 51 -41.45 -14.88 8.36
C LYS A 51 -41.89 -13.48 7.92
N PHE A 52 -42.04 -13.28 6.63
CA PHE A 52 -42.51 -12.03 6.04
C PHE A 52 -43.95 -12.20 5.54
N VAL A 53 -44.86 -11.35 6.00
CA VAL A 53 -46.25 -11.31 5.52
C VAL A 53 -46.40 -10.09 4.63
N VAL A 54 -46.83 -10.31 3.39
CA VAL A 54 -47.08 -9.27 2.41
C VAL A 54 -48.23 -8.39 2.90
N PRO A 55 -48.03 -7.08 3.11
CA PRO A 55 -49.09 -6.19 3.57
C PRO A 55 -50.13 -5.92 2.47
N ASP A 56 -51.32 -5.46 2.86
CA ASP A 56 -52.39 -5.09 1.91
C ASP A 56 -51.99 -3.86 1.09
N GLU A 57 -51.39 -2.87 1.76
CA GLU A 57 -50.90 -1.62 1.16
C GLU A 57 -49.58 -1.16 1.78
N VAL A 58 -48.82 -0.37 1.02
CA VAL A 58 -47.62 0.33 1.48
C VAL A 58 -47.76 1.80 1.16
N LYS A 59 -47.76 2.65 2.18
CA LYS A 59 -47.85 4.12 2.01
C LYS A 59 -49.05 4.57 1.16
N GLY A 60 -50.17 3.84 1.24
CA GLY A 60 -51.40 4.11 0.48
C GLY A 60 -51.39 3.56 -0.95
N ILE A 61 -50.44 2.67 -1.29
CA ILE A 61 -50.38 1.98 -2.59
C ILE A 61 -50.70 0.51 -2.35
N GLU A 62 -51.70 -0.01 -3.06
CA GLU A 62 -52.07 -1.43 -3.02
C GLU A 62 -50.90 -2.30 -3.51
N VAL A 63 -50.60 -3.37 -2.78
CA VAL A 63 -49.50 -4.29 -3.13
C VAL A 63 -49.90 -5.29 -4.22
N GLU A 64 -51.20 -5.53 -4.39
CA GLU A 64 -51.73 -6.56 -5.28
C GLU A 64 -51.22 -6.40 -6.73
N GLY A 65 -50.60 -7.46 -7.24
CA GLY A 65 -50.07 -7.51 -8.61
C GLY A 65 -48.75 -6.77 -8.85
N SER A 66 -48.22 -6.06 -7.84
CA SER A 66 -46.92 -5.39 -7.92
C SER A 66 -45.76 -6.38 -7.73
N THR A 67 -44.57 -6.01 -8.21
CA THR A 67 -43.34 -6.76 -7.96
C THR A 67 -42.72 -6.37 -6.62
N LEU A 68 -42.35 -7.39 -5.85
CA LEU A 68 -41.62 -7.28 -4.58
C LEU A 68 -40.17 -7.71 -4.77
N TYR A 69 -39.24 -6.88 -4.31
CA TYR A 69 -37.82 -7.21 -4.25
C TYR A 69 -37.37 -7.42 -2.81
N LEU A 70 -36.40 -8.29 -2.62
CA LEU A 70 -35.70 -8.56 -1.37
C LEU A 70 -34.22 -8.27 -1.59
N ARG A 71 -33.61 -7.42 -0.75
CA ARG A 71 -32.16 -7.25 -0.70
C ARG A 71 -31.62 -7.64 0.65
N ILE A 72 -30.58 -8.46 0.67
CA ILE A 72 -29.90 -8.91 1.90
C ILE A 72 -28.40 -8.71 1.70
N VAL A 73 -27.77 -8.06 2.67
CA VAL A 73 -26.32 -7.89 2.73
C VAL A 73 -25.77 -8.44 4.03
N VAL A 74 -24.86 -9.40 3.89
CA VAL A 74 -24.18 -10.08 5.00
C VAL A 74 -22.71 -10.28 4.62
N LEU A 75 -21.80 -9.76 5.44
CA LEU A 75 -20.36 -10.03 5.36
C LEU A 75 -20.06 -11.35 6.06
N ALA A 76 -20.51 -12.45 5.45
CA ALA A 76 -20.18 -13.82 5.80
C ALA A 76 -20.59 -14.74 4.64
N GLY A 77 -20.13 -15.98 4.68
CA GLY A 77 -20.69 -17.03 3.85
C GLY A 77 -22.16 -17.27 4.21
N ILE A 78 -23.04 -17.21 3.21
CA ILE A 78 -24.47 -17.34 3.35
C ILE A 78 -25.04 -18.19 2.22
N GLU A 79 -25.93 -19.11 2.58
CA GLU A 79 -26.90 -19.74 1.69
C GLU A 79 -28.28 -19.15 1.97
N LEU A 80 -28.93 -18.59 0.95
CA LEU A 80 -30.29 -18.03 1.02
C LEU A 80 -31.31 -19.07 0.53
N TYR A 81 -32.32 -19.29 1.35
CA TYR A 81 -33.52 -20.06 1.02
C TYR A 81 -34.77 -19.21 1.18
N ILE A 82 -35.69 -19.34 0.23
CA ILE A 82 -37.02 -18.72 0.27
C ILE A 82 -38.06 -19.83 0.17
N ASP A 83 -38.94 -19.91 1.15
CA ASP A 83 -39.99 -20.94 1.25
C ASP A 83 -39.46 -22.38 1.21
N GLY A 84 -38.22 -22.57 1.65
CA GLY A 84 -37.52 -23.85 1.69
C GLY A 84 -36.78 -24.24 0.41
N GLU A 85 -36.87 -23.42 -0.64
CA GLU A 85 -36.12 -23.60 -1.88
C GLU A 85 -34.82 -22.79 -1.83
N PHE A 86 -33.73 -23.37 -2.32
CA PHE A 86 -32.45 -22.68 -2.45
C PHE A 86 -32.55 -21.58 -3.53
N VAL A 87 -32.06 -20.38 -3.21
CA VAL A 87 -32.14 -19.23 -4.11
C VAL A 87 -30.76 -18.77 -4.55
N ASP A 88 -29.85 -18.55 -3.61
CA ASP A 88 -28.52 -18.02 -3.89
C ASP A 88 -27.54 -18.34 -2.75
N SER A 89 -26.23 -18.19 -3.00
CA SER A 89 -25.21 -18.31 -1.98
C SER A 89 -23.92 -17.54 -2.31
N ALA A 90 -23.19 -17.15 -1.27
CA ALA A 90 -21.82 -16.66 -1.35
C ALA A 90 -21.01 -17.20 -0.17
N ASP A 91 -19.69 -17.35 -0.32
CA ASP A 91 -18.84 -17.99 0.70
C ASP A 91 -18.26 -17.01 1.74
N TYR A 92 -18.16 -15.73 1.38
CA TYR A 92 -17.55 -14.68 2.22
C TYR A 92 -18.34 -13.38 2.27
N TRP A 93 -18.95 -12.94 1.17
CA TRP A 93 -19.77 -11.72 1.10
C TRP A 93 -21.04 -11.96 0.30
N PHE A 94 -22.20 -11.90 0.97
CA PHE A 94 -23.50 -12.00 0.32
C PHE A 94 -24.10 -10.61 0.15
N ASP A 95 -24.22 -10.10 -1.09
CA ASP A 95 -25.06 -8.93 -1.45
C ASP A 95 -26.03 -9.34 -2.56
N GLY A 96 -27.19 -9.84 -2.16
CA GLY A 96 -28.19 -10.39 -3.06
C GLY A 96 -29.40 -9.47 -3.20
N LEU A 97 -29.78 -9.12 -4.44
CA LEU A 97 -31.06 -8.49 -4.79
C LEU A 97 -31.92 -9.48 -5.59
N HIS A 98 -33.02 -9.93 -5.00
CA HIS A 98 -33.88 -10.98 -5.53
C HIS A 98 -35.32 -10.50 -5.74
N VAL A 99 -36.02 -11.10 -6.69
CA VAL A 99 -37.47 -10.96 -6.81
C VAL A 99 -38.12 -11.91 -5.81
N LEU A 100 -38.82 -11.38 -4.81
CA LEU A 100 -39.56 -12.16 -3.83
C LEU A 100 -40.91 -12.62 -4.42
N ALA A 101 -41.58 -11.74 -5.17
CA ALA A 101 -42.80 -12.06 -5.92
C ALA A 101 -42.92 -11.14 -7.15
N GLU A 102 -43.16 -11.69 -8.34
CA GLU A 102 -43.42 -10.87 -9.54
C GLU A 102 -44.78 -10.19 -9.50
N LYS A 103 -45.77 -10.87 -8.90
CA LYS A 103 -47.16 -10.42 -8.72
C LYS A 103 -47.60 -10.75 -7.31
N ALA A 104 -47.28 -9.86 -6.39
CA ALA A 104 -47.56 -10.04 -4.98
C ALA A 104 -49.06 -10.13 -4.69
N ARG A 105 -49.42 -10.92 -3.67
CA ARG A 105 -50.78 -10.99 -3.14
C ARG A 105 -50.82 -10.55 -1.70
N ALA A 106 -51.80 -9.72 -1.37
CA ALA A 106 -52.02 -9.29 0.01
C ALA A 106 -52.22 -10.50 0.95
N GLY A 107 -51.50 -10.51 2.09
CA GLY A 107 -51.54 -11.59 3.08
C GLY A 107 -50.73 -12.85 2.74
N GLU A 108 -50.11 -12.91 1.55
CA GLU A 108 -49.14 -13.96 1.22
C GLU A 108 -47.99 -13.97 2.23
N THR A 109 -47.45 -15.15 2.54
CA THR A 109 -46.37 -15.27 3.53
C THR A 109 -45.19 -15.99 2.91
N HIS A 110 -44.01 -15.38 3.03
CA HIS A 110 -42.73 -15.98 2.68
C HIS A 110 -41.90 -16.27 3.94
N VAL A 111 -41.19 -17.39 3.96
CA VAL A 111 -40.19 -17.71 4.98
C VAL A 111 -38.81 -17.55 4.36
N LEU A 112 -38.07 -16.58 4.88
CA LEU A 112 -36.69 -16.30 4.52
C LEU A 112 -35.78 -17.03 5.51
N THR A 113 -34.86 -17.85 4.99
CA THR A 113 -33.86 -18.55 5.80
C THR A 113 -32.48 -18.27 5.23
N LEU A 114 -31.56 -17.85 6.09
CA LEU A 114 -30.14 -17.75 5.79
C LEU A 114 -29.39 -18.80 6.61
N ARG A 115 -28.45 -19.50 5.99
CA ARG A 115 -27.51 -20.38 6.69
C ARG A 115 -26.10 -19.85 6.48
N SER A 116 -25.38 -19.60 7.58
CA SER A 116 -23.96 -19.26 7.61
C SER A 116 -23.17 -20.47 8.08
N PRO A 117 -22.35 -21.09 7.22
CA PRO A 117 -21.41 -22.13 7.65
C PRO A 117 -20.39 -21.60 8.66
N THR A 118 -19.81 -22.51 9.45
CA THR A 118 -18.66 -22.24 10.32
C THR A 118 -17.44 -21.87 9.46
N ALA A 119 -16.75 -20.80 9.81
CA ALA A 119 -15.50 -20.38 9.15
C ALA A 119 -14.68 -19.47 10.09
N ASP A 120 -13.52 -19.01 9.63
CA ASP A 120 -12.69 -18.05 10.36
C ASP A 120 -13.23 -16.61 10.23
N GLY A 121 -12.86 -15.77 11.21
CA GLY A 121 -13.23 -14.36 11.26
C GLY A 121 -14.62 -14.06 11.85
N ASN A 122 -15.04 -12.80 11.71
CA ASN A 122 -16.34 -12.32 12.16
C ASN A 122 -17.33 -12.25 10.99
N GLY A 123 -18.60 -12.52 11.27
CA GLY A 123 -19.71 -12.29 10.36
C GLY A 123 -20.45 -11.01 10.74
N HIS A 124 -20.89 -10.25 9.73
CA HIS A 124 -21.71 -9.05 9.94
C HIS A 124 -23.00 -9.14 9.13
N PHE A 125 -24.16 -9.08 9.80
CA PHE A 125 -25.45 -9.01 9.12
C PHE A 125 -25.79 -7.54 8.92
N ASN A 126 -25.35 -6.96 7.81
CA ASN A 126 -25.39 -5.52 7.59
C ASN A 126 -26.82 -5.00 7.45
N PHE A 127 -27.60 -5.50 6.49
CA PHE A 127 -29.00 -5.11 6.32
C PHE A 127 -29.83 -6.16 5.58
N ALA A 128 -31.15 -6.09 5.80
CA ALA A 128 -32.15 -6.80 5.03
C ALA A 128 -33.31 -5.86 4.76
N GLU A 129 -33.63 -5.67 3.49
CA GLU A 129 -34.65 -4.73 3.02
C GLU A 129 -35.57 -5.38 1.98
N TRP A 130 -36.78 -4.87 1.87
CA TRP A 130 -37.69 -5.21 0.79
C TRP A 130 -38.22 -3.94 0.12
N TYR A 131 -38.57 -4.04 -1.15
CA TYR A 131 -38.99 -2.91 -1.97
C TYR A 131 -40.25 -3.27 -2.73
N LEU A 132 -41.19 -2.32 -2.81
CA LEU A 132 -42.35 -2.42 -3.69
C LEU A 132 -42.09 -1.55 -4.92
N ALA A 133 -42.01 -2.15 -6.10
CA ALA A 133 -41.63 -1.45 -7.34
C ALA A 133 -42.41 -0.13 -7.55
N GLU A 134 -43.73 -0.18 -7.38
CA GLU A 134 -44.64 0.96 -7.51
C GLU A 134 -44.38 2.11 -6.51
N VAL A 135 -43.91 1.80 -5.29
CA VAL A 135 -43.53 2.84 -4.32
C VAL A 135 -42.21 3.47 -4.75
N GLU A 136 -41.25 2.65 -5.20
CA GLU A 136 -39.92 3.09 -5.61
C GLU A 136 -39.97 4.04 -6.82
N ASP A 137 -40.78 3.72 -7.84
CA ASP A 137 -40.99 4.56 -9.01
C ASP A 137 -41.51 5.97 -8.63
N ARG A 138 -42.48 6.04 -7.70
CA ARG A 138 -43.00 7.32 -7.21
C ARG A 138 -41.99 8.09 -6.37
N LEU A 139 -41.14 7.40 -5.61
CA LEU A 139 -40.07 8.05 -4.83
C LEU A 139 -39.00 8.65 -5.74
N ILE A 140 -38.67 7.99 -6.87
CA ILE A 140 -37.78 8.54 -7.90
C ILE A 140 -38.37 9.81 -8.52
N ASP A 141 -39.65 9.79 -8.88
CA ASP A 141 -40.33 10.98 -9.44
C ASP A 141 -40.31 12.17 -8.47
N ILE A 142 -40.56 11.90 -7.18
CA ILE A 142 -40.46 12.92 -6.12
C ILE A 142 -39.03 13.44 -6.00
N GLY A 143 -38.04 12.54 -6.01
CA GLY A 143 -36.62 12.88 -5.98
C GLY A 143 -36.20 13.77 -7.16
N LEU A 144 -36.70 13.50 -8.37
CA LEU A 144 -36.44 14.29 -9.57
C LEU A 144 -36.91 15.74 -9.41
N VAL A 145 -38.15 15.96 -8.99
CA VAL A 145 -38.67 17.32 -8.79
C VAL A 145 -37.91 18.05 -7.67
N ASN A 146 -37.55 17.34 -6.60
CA ASN A 146 -36.77 17.89 -5.49
C ASN A 146 -35.37 18.31 -5.91
N ALA A 147 -34.66 17.43 -6.60
CA ALA A 147 -33.34 17.71 -7.14
C ALA A 147 -33.39 18.87 -8.14
N LYS A 148 -34.40 18.90 -9.03
CA LYS A 148 -34.63 20.00 -9.98
C LYS A 148 -34.83 21.33 -9.27
N GLY A 149 -35.73 21.39 -8.29
CA GLY A 149 -35.98 22.60 -7.51
C GLY A 149 -34.75 23.07 -6.73
N GLN A 150 -33.98 22.14 -6.16
CA GLN A 150 -32.73 22.47 -5.46
C GLN A 150 -31.68 23.05 -6.42
N LEU A 151 -31.46 22.42 -7.57
CA LEU A 151 -30.50 22.90 -8.57
C LEU A 151 -30.82 24.30 -9.06
N ILE A 152 -32.10 24.60 -9.32
CA ILE A 152 -32.54 25.95 -9.73
C ILE A 152 -32.18 26.97 -8.65
N ARG A 153 -32.47 26.66 -7.37
CA ARG A 153 -32.10 27.54 -6.25
C ARG A 153 -30.59 27.77 -6.16
N ASP A 154 -29.81 26.69 -6.24
CA ASP A 154 -28.35 26.78 -6.13
C ASP A 154 -27.74 27.61 -7.27
N LEU A 155 -28.24 27.45 -8.50
CA LEU A 155 -27.81 28.25 -9.64
C LEU A 155 -28.22 29.73 -9.52
N VAL A 156 -29.39 30.03 -8.93
CA VAL A 156 -29.79 31.41 -8.64
C VAL A 156 -28.86 32.03 -7.60
N ASP A 157 -28.52 31.29 -6.54
CA ASP A 157 -27.57 31.73 -5.52
C ASP A 157 -26.17 31.98 -6.08
N LEU A 158 -25.81 31.29 -7.17
CA LEU A 158 -24.57 31.52 -7.93
C LEU A 158 -24.66 32.68 -8.95
N GLY A 159 -25.85 33.23 -9.19
CA GLY A 159 -26.06 34.30 -10.16
C GLY A 159 -26.16 33.82 -11.61
N GLU A 160 -26.42 32.54 -11.85
CA GLU A 160 -26.53 31.93 -13.19
C GLU A 160 -27.92 32.11 -13.83
N PHE A 161 -28.84 32.82 -13.16
CA PHE A 161 -30.19 33.09 -13.64
C PHE A 161 -30.52 34.60 -13.64
N GLU A 162 -31.13 35.08 -14.72
CA GLU A 162 -31.74 36.41 -14.80
C GLU A 162 -33.26 36.31 -14.60
N GLY A 163 -33.79 36.71 -13.43
CA GLY A 163 -35.24 36.79 -13.16
C GLY A 163 -35.66 36.38 -11.74
N ASP A 164 -36.96 36.49 -11.44
CA ASP A 164 -37.55 36.04 -10.18
C ASP A 164 -37.75 34.51 -10.18
N LEU A 165 -37.41 33.83 -9.08
CA LEU A 165 -37.66 32.41 -8.88
C LEU A 165 -39.18 32.12 -8.94
N PRO A 166 -39.63 31.06 -9.66
CA PRO A 166 -40.99 30.58 -9.52
C PRO A 166 -41.27 30.21 -8.06
N ALA A 167 -42.45 30.52 -7.53
CA ALA A 167 -42.84 30.14 -6.17
C ALA A 167 -42.70 28.62 -5.92
N ALA A 168 -42.90 27.81 -6.96
CA ALA A 168 -42.65 26.36 -6.96
C ALA A 168 -41.20 25.99 -6.60
N ALA A 169 -40.22 26.81 -6.98
CA ALA A 169 -38.81 26.61 -6.64
C ALA A 169 -38.48 27.03 -5.20
N GLU A 170 -39.36 27.75 -4.50
CA GLU A 170 -39.19 28.10 -3.09
C GLU A 170 -39.71 27.01 -2.14
N VAL A 171 -40.42 26.00 -2.64
CA VAL A 171 -40.91 24.88 -1.84
C VAL A 171 -39.70 24.07 -1.34
N LYS A 172 -39.53 24.07 0.00
CA LYS A 172 -38.46 23.34 0.71
C LYS A 172 -38.99 22.17 1.53
N GLU A 173 -40.27 22.21 1.87
CA GLU A 173 -40.95 21.19 2.66
C GLU A 173 -42.28 20.87 2.00
N TYR A 174 -42.60 19.59 1.93
CA TYR A 174 -43.88 19.11 1.43
C TYR A 174 -44.73 18.63 2.60
N ASP A 175 -46.05 18.67 2.43
CA ASP A 175 -46.96 18.06 3.38
C ASP A 175 -46.72 16.55 3.40
N THR A 176 -46.11 16.04 4.47
CA THR A 176 -45.87 14.61 4.64
C THR A 176 -47.01 13.91 5.38
N GLU A 177 -48.07 14.63 5.76
CA GLU A 177 -49.26 14.07 6.43
C GLU A 177 -50.25 13.46 5.42
N VAL A 178 -50.12 13.74 4.12
CA VAL A 178 -50.93 13.15 3.05
C VAL A 178 -50.39 11.78 2.58
N SER A 179 -51.21 11.03 1.84
CA SER A 179 -50.81 9.75 1.27
C SER A 179 -49.71 9.90 0.20
N LEU A 180 -48.91 8.85 -0.06
CA LEU A 180 -47.85 8.94 -1.08
C LEU A 180 -48.40 9.24 -2.50
N PRO A 181 -49.55 8.68 -2.93
CA PRO A 181 -50.17 9.08 -4.20
C PRO A 181 -50.54 10.58 -4.26
N GLU A 182 -51.19 11.11 -3.21
CA GLU A 182 -51.57 12.53 -3.17
C GLU A 182 -50.35 13.46 -3.15
N LEU A 183 -49.31 13.05 -2.42
CA LEU A 183 -48.03 13.75 -2.40
C LEU A 183 -47.36 13.74 -3.77
N HIS A 184 -47.30 12.57 -4.41
CA HIS A 184 -46.73 12.39 -5.75
C HIS A 184 -47.45 13.27 -6.77
N ASP A 185 -48.78 13.26 -6.82
CA ASP A 185 -49.58 14.12 -7.72
C ASP A 185 -49.29 15.61 -7.50
N SER A 186 -49.19 16.03 -6.23
CA SER A 186 -48.89 17.42 -5.88
C SER A 186 -47.47 17.84 -6.32
N ILE A 187 -46.49 16.95 -6.17
CA ILE A 187 -45.10 17.19 -6.53
C ILE A 187 -44.90 17.17 -8.05
N VAL A 188 -45.58 16.28 -8.78
CA VAL A 188 -45.57 16.26 -10.26
C VAL A 188 -46.04 17.62 -10.80
N LYS A 189 -47.10 18.18 -10.23
CA LYS A 189 -47.60 19.51 -10.61
C LYS A 189 -46.57 20.62 -10.35
N ILE A 190 -45.85 20.57 -9.23
CA ILE A 190 -44.72 21.48 -8.95
C ILE A 190 -43.63 21.34 -10.01
N GLY A 191 -43.33 20.10 -10.43
CA GLY A 191 -42.40 19.82 -11.52
C GLY A 191 -42.77 20.52 -12.84
N GLU A 192 -44.05 20.52 -13.21
CA GLU A 192 -44.55 21.24 -14.40
C GLU A 192 -44.38 22.77 -14.27
N GLU A 193 -44.58 23.33 -13.07
CA GLU A 193 -44.40 24.76 -12.79
C GLU A 193 -42.92 25.19 -12.86
N LEU A 194 -41.98 24.27 -12.62
CA LEU A 194 -40.53 24.52 -12.74
C LEU A 194 -40.04 24.52 -14.20
N MET A 195 -40.77 23.93 -15.14
CA MET A 195 -40.31 23.73 -16.53
C MET A 195 -39.84 25.00 -17.27
N PRO A 196 -40.46 26.18 -17.11
CA PRO A 196 -40.01 27.40 -17.80
C PRO A 196 -38.57 27.81 -17.48
N VAL A 197 -38.08 27.52 -16.27
CA VAL A 197 -36.71 27.82 -15.83
C VAL A 197 -35.80 26.60 -15.87
N ALA A 198 -36.36 25.39 -15.82
CA ALA A 198 -35.59 24.15 -15.76
C ALA A 198 -34.81 23.81 -17.05
N SER A 199 -35.12 24.45 -18.18
CA SER A 199 -34.43 24.20 -19.46
C SER A 199 -32.93 24.53 -19.42
N SER A 200 -32.49 25.48 -18.59
CA SER A 200 -31.07 25.80 -18.42
C SER A 200 -30.29 24.69 -17.70
N LEU A 201 -30.99 23.80 -16.97
CA LEU A 201 -30.34 22.63 -16.35
C LEU A 201 -29.85 21.63 -17.40
N GLU A 202 -30.41 21.64 -18.62
CA GLU A 202 -30.03 20.72 -19.69
C GLU A 202 -28.64 21.03 -20.28
N ASP A 203 -28.02 22.16 -19.90
CA ASP A 203 -26.63 22.49 -20.23
C ASP A 203 -25.63 21.88 -19.22
N LEU A 204 -26.11 21.36 -18.09
CA LEU A 204 -25.31 20.68 -17.08
C LEU A 204 -25.18 19.19 -17.42
N THR A 205 -24.03 18.58 -17.07
CA THR A 205 -23.77 17.16 -17.36
C THR A 205 -23.26 16.41 -16.12
N THR A 206 -23.88 15.27 -15.82
CA THR A 206 -23.36 14.27 -14.89
C THR A 206 -22.77 13.11 -15.70
N TYR A 207 -21.46 12.92 -15.62
CA TYR A 207 -20.78 11.77 -16.19
C TYR A 207 -20.93 10.58 -15.24
N LEU A 208 -21.42 9.46 -15.76
CA LEU A 208 -21.64 8.21 -15.03
C LEU A 208 -20.59 7.18 -15.46
N VAL A 209 -19.70 6.82 -14.53
CA VAL A 209 -18.70 5.77 -14.76
C VAL A 209 -19.10 4.54 -13.96
N GLY A 210 -19.50 3.49 -14.68
CA GLY A 210 -19.83 2.20 -14.06
C GLY A 210 -18.55 1.46 -13.74
N HIS A 211 -18.38 1.01 -12.50
CA HIS A 211 -17.15 0.40 -12.01
C HIS A 211 -17.45 -0.71 -11.00
N ALA A 212 -16.54 -1.67 -10.87
CA ALA A 212 -16.56 -2.67 -9.80
C ALA A 212 -15.20 -2.69 -9.11
N HIS A 213 -15.14 -2.18 -7.89
CA HIS A 213 -13.98 -2.35 -7.04
C HIS A 213 -13.93 -3.82 -6.59
N ILE A 214 -12.79 -4.47 -6.79
CA ILE A 214 -12.59 -5.86 -6.42
C ILE A 214 -11.32 -5.87 -5.58
N ASP A 215 -11.46 -6.00 -4.26
CA ASP A 215 -10.29 -6.25 -3.44
C ASP A 215 -9.70 -7.59 -3.85
N MET A 216 -8.36 -7.70 -3.85
CA MET A 216 -7.69 -8.95 -4.18
C MET A 216 -8.00 -9.99 -3.09
N ASN A 217 -7.08 -10.30 -2.19
CA ASN A 217 -7.43 -11.10 -1.03
C ASN A 217 -7.61 -10.14 0.15
N TRP A 218 -8.76 -10.18 0.80
CA TRP A 218 -9.03 -9.32 1.96
C TRP A 218 -9.76 -10.07 3.08
N LEU A 219 -11.09 -10.15 3.03
CA LEU A 219 -11.91 -10.94 3.97
C LEU A 219 -12.30 -12.32 3.39
N TRP A 220 -11.55 -12.74 2.38
CA TRP A 220 -11.73 -13.95 1.59
C TRP A 220 -10.39 -14.45 1.07
N ASP A 221 -10.38 -15.68 0.57
CA ASP A 221 -9.19 -16.33 0.01
C ASP A 221 -9.02 -16.05 -1.49
N TRP A 222 -7.93 -16.56 -2.06
CA TRP A 222 -7.61 -16.40 -3.47
C TRP A 222 -8.63 -17.03 -4.43
N GLU A 223 -9.23 -18.16 -4.07
CA GLU A 223 -10.19 -18.84 -4.93
C GLU A 223 -11.49 -18.03 -5.06
N ASP A 224 -11.91 -17.40 -3.96
CA ASP A 224 -13.07 -16.49 -4.00
C ASP A 224 -12.77 -15.20 -4.78
N THR A 225 -11.53 -14.69 -4.77
CA THR A 225 -11.11 -13.58 -5.64
C THR A 225 -11.29 -13.92 -7.13
N ILE A 226 -10.89 -15.13 -7.54
CA ILE A 226 -11.09 -15.63 -8.90
C ILE A 226 -12.58 -15.70 -9.23
N GLU A 227 -13.36 -16.30 -8.34
CA GLU A 227 -14.79 -16.51 -8.53
C GLU A 227 -15.58 -15.19 -8.53
N THR A 228 -15.23 -14.24 -7.67
CA THR A 228 -15.79 -12.87 -7.63
C THR A 228 -15.49 -12.10 -8.90
N THR A 229 -14.27 -12.18 -9.40
CA THR A 229 -13.91 -11.58 -10.69
C THR A 229 -14.74 -12.18 -11.83
N ARG A 230 -14.86 -13.52 -11.85
CA ARG A 230 -15.66 -14.25 -12.84
C ARG A 230 -17.14 -13.87 -12.80
N ARG A 231 -17.75 -13.86 -11.61
CA ARG A 231 -19.16 -13.50 -11.38
C ARG A 231 -19.45 -12.06 -11.81
N THR A 232 -18.58 -11.14 -11.39
CA THR A 232 -18.71 -9.70 -11.72
C THR A 232 -18.71 -9.52 -13.23
N PHE A 233 -17.70 -10.03 -13.95
CA PHE A 233 -17.60 -9.80 -15.38
C PHE A 233 -18.69 -10.52 -16.18
N THR A 234 -19.17 -11.67 -15.72
CA THR A 234 -20.34 -12.35 -16.30
C THR A 234 -21.60 -11.50 -16.14
N SER A 235 -21.81 -10.89 -14.97
CA SER A 235 -22.93 -9.99 -14.72
C SER A 235 -22.89 -8.75 -15.63
N ILE A 236 -21.71 -8.13 -15.74
CA ILE A 236 -21.50 -6.97 -16.62
C ILE A 236 -21.78 -7.31 -18.09
N GLU A 237 -21.31 -8.46 -18.58
CA GLU A 237 -21.58 -8.89 -19.96
C GLU A 237 -23.09 -8.99 -20.23
N LYS A 238 -23.83 -9.61 -19.30
CA LYS A 238 -25.29 -9.72 -19.39
C LYS A 238 -25.96 -8.35 -19.39
N LEU A 239 -25.56 -7.46 -18.47
CA LEU A 239 -26.10 -6.09 -18.40
C LEU A 239 -25.80 -5.29 -19.67
N MET A 240 -24.61 -5.45 -20.27
CA MET A 240 -24.29 -4.82 -21.55
C MET A 240 -25.18 -5.31 -22.70
N GLY A 241 -25.69 -6.54 -22.62
CA GLY A 241 -26.70 -7.06 -23.55
C GLY A 241 -28.07 -6.40 -23.40
N GLU A 242 -28.47 -6.02 -22.18
CA GLU A 242 -29.76 -5.39 -21.87
C GLU A 242 -29.73 -3.84 -21.98
N PHE A 243 -28.57 -3.23 -21.70
CA PHE A 243 -28.37 -1.79 -21.62
C PHE A 243 -27.24 -1.36 -22.57
N PRO A 244 -27.55 -1.07 -23.85
CA PRO A 244 -26.56 -0.66 -24.85
C PRO A 244 -25.74 0.59 -24.49
N GLU A 245 -26.29 1.46 -23.64
CA GLU A 245 -25.65 2.67 -23.14
C GLU A 245 -24.58 2.43 -22.06
N LEU A 246 -24.56 1.25 -21.43
CA LEU A 246 -23.61 0.94 -20.36
C LEU A 246 -22.18 0.90 -20.91
N ILE A 247 -21.31 1.68 -20.27
CA ILE A 247 -19.85 1.61 -20.34
C ILE A 247 -19.35 1.19 -18.96
N PHE A 248 -18.53 0.14 -18.91
CA PHE A 248 -17.95 -0.38 -17.67
C PHE A 248 -16.45 -0.12 -17.62
N SER A 249 -15.95 0.31 -16.46
CA SER A 249 -14.55 0.61 -16.20
C SER A 249 -13.95 -0.36 -15.21
N GLN A 250 -12.70 -0.79 -15.46
CA GLN A 250 -11.97 -1.65 -14.53
C GLN A 250 -10.46 -1.33 -14.47
N SER A 251 -9.95 -1.22 -13.24
CA SER A 251 -8.85 -0.39 -12.75
C SER A 251 -7.52 -1.08 -12.45
N GLN A 252 -7.48 -2.41 -12.46
CA GLN A 252 -6.27 -3.17 -12.14
C GLN A 252 -5.97 -4.23 -13.20
N ALA A 253 -4.70 -4.40 -13.59
CA ALA A 253 -4.32 -5.36 -14.62
C ALA A 253 -4.45 -6.82 -14.14
N ALA A 254 -4.25 -7.06 -12.84
CA ALA A 254 -4.30 -8.39 -12.22
C ALA A 254 -5.63 -9.12 -12.48
N VAL A 255 -6.79 -8.46 -12.42
CA VAL A 255 -8.09 -9.10 -12.69
C VAL A 255 -8.23 -9.58 -14.13
N TYR A 256 -7.64 -8.86 -15.08
CA TYR A 256 -7.60 -9.32 -16.48
C TYR A 256 -6.68 -10.52 -16.63
N ARG A 257 -5.57 -10.56 -15.88
CA ARG A 257 -4.68 -11.72 -15.85
C ARG A 257 -5.37 -12.94 -15.23
N ILE A 258 -6.12 -12.77 -14.15
CA ILE A 258 -6.96 -13.82 -13.57
C ILE A 258 -7.93 -14.38 -14.60
N MET A 259 -8.62 -13.52 -15.37
CA MET A 259 -9.51 -13.98 -16.43
C MET A 259 -8.76 -14.68 -17.57
N GLN A 260 -7.59 -14.19 -17.95
CA GLN A 260 -6.76 -14.84 -18.97
C GLN A 260 -6.37 -16.26 -18.55
N ASP A 261 -5.97 -16.44 -17.29
CA ASP A 261 -5.43 -17.70 -16.79
C ASP A 261 -6.54 -18.70 -16.40
N HIS A 262 -7.64 -18.23 -15.79
CA HIS A 262 -8.69 -19.10 -15.23
C HIS A 262 -10.00 -19.11 -16.03
N CYS A 263 -10.32 -18.04 -16.77
CA CYS A 263 -11.60 -17.86 -17.45
C CYS A 263 -11.45 -17.33 -18.90
N PRO A 264 -10.70 -18.03 -19.77
CA PRO A 264 -10.27 -17.48 -21.06
C PRO A 264 -11.41 -17.08 -22.00
N GLN A 265 -12.59 -17.70 -21.89
CA GLN A 265 -13.76 -17.27 -22.67
C GLN A 265 -14.25 -15.88 -22.27
N ILE A 266 -14.32 -15.58 -20.97
CA ILE A 266 -14.71 -14.24 -20.47
C ILE A 266 -13.67 -13.21 -20.90
N PHE A 267 -12.38 -13.57 -20.86
CA PHE A 267 -11.31 -12.70 -21.33
C PHE A 267 -11.47 -12.30 -22.82
N GLU A 268 -11.86 -13.24 -23.68
CA GLU A 268 -12.17 -12.93 -25.09
C GLU A 268 -13.43 -12.08 -25.26
N ASP A 269 -14.45 -12.27 -24.41
CA ASP A 269 -15.64 -11.43 -24.40
C ASP A 269 -15.30 -9.99 -23.98
N ILE A 270 -14.43 -9.81 -22.98
CA ILE A 270 -13.88 -8.50 -22.59
C ILE A 270 -13.17 -7.85 -23.78
N ARG A 271 -12.25 -8.56 -24.46
CA ARG A 271 -11.56 -8.05 -25.65
C ARG A 271 -12.52 -7.52 -26.71
N LYS A 272 -13.64 -8.20 -26.92
CA LYS A 272 -14.69 -7.74 -27.83
C LYS A 272 -15.35 -6.45 -27.33
N ARG A 273 -15.72 -6.37 -26.04
CA ARG A 273 -16.34 -5.17 -25.45
C ARG A 273 -15.41 -3.96 -25.43
N VAL A 274 -14.10 -4.18 -25.27
CA VAL A 274 -13.07 -3.13 -25.39
C VAL A 274 -13.06 -2.56 -26.81
N LYS A 275 -13.04 -3.42 -27.84
CA LYS A 275 -13.10 -2.98 -29.26
C LYS A 275 -14.41 -2.25 -29.60
N GLU A 276 -15.51 -2.58 -28.93
CA GLU A 276 -16.79 -1.87 -29.06
C GLU A 276 -16.80 -0.50 -28.36
N GLY A 277 -15.79 -0.17 -27.55
CA GLY A 277 -15.74 1.05 -26.74
C GLY A 277 -16.67 1.01 -25.52
N ARG A 278 -17.15 -0.18 -25.12
CA ARG A 278 -18.10 -0.37 -24.02
C ARG A 278 -17.43 -0.87 -22.74
N TRP A 279 -16.18 -1.32 -22.85
CA TRP A 279 -15.33 -1.66 -21.73
C TRP A 279 -14.13 -0.72 -21.71
N ASN A 280 -14.15 0.25 -20.78
CA ASN A 280 -13.10 1.23 -20.58
C ASN A 280 -12.03 0.62 -19.65
N ILE A 281 -10.85 0.32 -20.19
CA ILE A 281 -9.74 -0.16 -19.36
C ILE A 281 -9.12 1.05 -18.67
N THR A 282 -9.34 1.18 -17.36
CA THR A 282 -8.68 2.18 -16.51
C THR A 282 -7.46 1.61 -15.78
N ALA A 283 -7.10 0.35 -16.07
CA ALA A 283 -5.96 -0.36 -15.49
C ALA A 283 -4.61 0.15 -15.98
N SER A 284 -4.14 1.25 -15.39
CA SER A 284 -2.77 1.71 -15.54
C SER A 284 -1.81 1.18 -14.48
N THR A 285 -2.31 0.50 -13.43
CA THR A 285 -1.49 -0.17 -12.40
C THR A 285 -1.78 -1.67 -12.32
N TRP A 286 -0.84 -2.46 -11.80
CA TRP A 286 -0.97 -3.91 -11.76
C TRP A 286 -2.07 -4.32 -10.79
N VAL A 287 -2.06 -3.72 -9.61
CA VAL A 287 -3.13 -3.74 -8.61
C VAL A 287 -3.41 -2.32 -8.11
N GLU A 288 -4.51 -2.15 -7.39
CA GLU A 288 -4.77 -0.93 -6.61
C GLU A 288 -3.95 -0.97 -5.30
N GLY A 289 -2.66 -0.65 -5.41
CA GLY A 289 -1.69 -0.86 -4.33
C GLY A 289 -1.56 0.27 -3.30
N ASP A 290 -0.91 -0.02 -2.17
CA ASP A 290 -0.42 1.01 -1.25
C ASP A 290 0.77 1.76 -1.87
N LEU A 291 0.80 3.08 -1.65
CA LEU A 291 1.78 3.98 -2.25
C LEU A 291 2.82 4.49 -1.25
N ASN A 292 2.68 4.20 0.05
CA ASN A 292 3.58 4.73 1.08
C ASN A 292 4.72 3.77 1.42
N MET A 293 4.44 2.46 1.42
CA MET A 293 5.39 1.41 1.79
C MET A 293 6.06 0.75 0.58
N ALA A 294 5.50 0.89 -0.62
CA ALA A 294 6.15 0.50 -1.86
C ALA A 294 7.34 1.42 -2.18
N SER A 295 8.44 0.87 -2.70
CA SER A 295 9.56 1.66 -3.20
C SER A 295 9.19 2.45 -4.47
N GLY A 296 9.97 3.49 -4.78
CA GLY A 296 9.80 4.24 -6.02
C GLY A 296 9.85 3.36 -7.27
N GLU A 297 10.79 2.41 -7.34
CA GLU A 297 10.88 1.51 -8.48
C GLU A 297 9.67 0.56 -8.55
N SER A 298 9.16 0.06 -7.43
CA SER A 298 7.89 -0.69 -7.41
C SER A 298 6.73 0.12 -7.98
N LEU A 299 6.61 1.41 -7.65
CA LEU A 299 5.56 2.26 -8.23
C LEU A 299 5.73 2.47 -9.74
N VAL A 300 6.97 2.53 -10.24
CA VAL A 300 7.23 2.48 -11.69
C VAL A 300 6.74 1.15 -12.25
N ARG A 301 7.08 0.02 -11.62
CA ARG A 301 6.72 -1.32 -12.11
C ARG A 301 5.23 -1.63 -12.01
N GLN A 302 4.53 -1.15 -10.98
CA GLN A 302 3.07 -1.16 -10.92
C GLN A 302 2.50 -0.61 -12.23
N THR A 303 3.04 0.52 -12.68
CA THR A 303 2.58 1.20 -13.88
C THR A 303 3.04 0.52 -15.17
N THR A 304 4.33 0.24 -15.32
CA THR A 304 4.87 -0.31 -16.57
C THR A 304 4.45 -1.75 -16.81
N CYS A 305 4.40 -2.60 -15.78
CA CYS A 305 3.91 -3.98 -15.93
C CYS A 305 2.44 -4.02 -16.36
N ALA A 306 1.61 -3.13 -15.83
CA ALA A 306 0.22 -3.01 -16.22
C ALA A 306 0.06 -2.49 -17.65
N LEU A 307 0.68 -1.36 -17.98
CA LEU A 307 0.57 -0.77 -19.31
C LEU A 307 1.07 -1.71 -20.41
N ASN A 308 2.20 -2.37 -20.20
CA ASN A 308 2.72 -3.35 -21.15
C ASN A 308 1.74 -4.52 -21.32
N TYR A 309 1.24 -5.08 -20.21
CA TYR A 309 0.27 -6.17 -20.26
C TYR A 309 -1.04 -5.77 -20.96
N ILE A 310 -1.56 -4.58 -20.68
CA ILE A 310 -2.81 -4.09 -21.28
C ILE A 310 -2.63 -3.81 -22.78
N GLU A 311 -1.54 -3.15 -23.19
CA GLU A 311 -1.25 -2.89 -24.59
C GLU A 311 -1.09 -4.19 -25.39
N GLU A 312 -0.32 -5.15 -24.86
CA GLU A 312 -0.12 -6.46 -25.49
C GLU A 312 -1.44 -7.23 -25.69
N ASN A 313 -2.40 -7.09 -24.76
CA ASN A 313 -3.61 -7.89 -24.76
C ASN A 313 -4.84 -7.20 -25.36
N PHE A 314 -4.89 -5.87 -25.38
CA PHE A 314 -6.08 -5.11 -25.74
C PHE A 314 -5.83 -3.99 -26.75
N ASP A 315 -4.57 -3.65 -27.07
CA ASP A 315 -4.20 -2.56 -27.99
C ASP A 315 -4.76 -1.19 -27.54
N VAL A 316 -4.72 -0.94 -26.22
CA VAL A 316 -5.14 0.33 -25.61
C VAL A 316 -4.11 0.80 -24.58
N THR A 317 -3.99 2.11 -24.42
CA THR A 317 -3.13 2.74 -23.41
C THR A 317 -3.99 3.59 -22.48
N PRO A 318 -4.30 3.11 -21.26
CA PRO A 318 -5.03 3.89 -20.26
C PRO A 318 -4.31 5.20 -19.90
N ARG A 319 -5.07 6.29 -19.71
CA ARG A 319 -4.53 7.63 -19.36
C ARG A 319 -4.80 8.04 -17.92
N ILE A 320 -5.41 7.16 -17.14
CA ILE A 320 -5.85 7.40 -15.76
C ILE A 320 -5.28 6.35 -14.82
N ALA A 321 -4.83 6.79 -13.64
CA ALA A 321 -4.62 5.91 -12.49
C ALA A 321 -5.82 5.99 -11.54
N TRP A 322 -6.28 4.82 -11.10
CA TRP A 322 -7.55 4.64 -10.41
C TRP A 322 -7.31 4.02 -9.04
N CYS A 323 -7.45 4.84 -7.99
CA CYS A 323 -7.09 4.48 -6.62
C CYS A 323 -8.22 4.87 -5.64
N PRO A 324 -9.42 4.28 -5.74
CA PRO A 324 -10.54 4.57 -4.85
C PRO A 324 -10.15 4.39 -3.39
N ASP A 325 -9.46 3.28 -3.08
CA ASP A 325 -9.34 2.81 -1.70
C ASP A 325 -7.90 2.79 -1.14
N THR A 326 -6.96 3.45 -1.79
CA THR A 326 -5.58 3.57 -1.29
C THR A 326 -5.46 4.45 -0.03
N PHE A 327 -4.67 4.04 0.97
CA PHE A 327 -4.60 4.68 2.30
C PHE A 327 -3.60 5.84 2.45
N GLY A 328 -3.07 6.39 1.35
CA GLY A 328 -2.24 7.59 1.35
C GLY A 328 -1.50 7.77 0.02
N HIS A 329 -1.11 9.00 -0.30
CA HIS A 329 -0.53 9.30 -1.61
C HIS A 329 0.70 10.23 -1.49
N PRO A 330 1.92 9.72 -1.75
CA PRO A 330 3.15 10.50 -1.60
C PRO A 330 3.26 11.56 -2.70
N ARG A 331 3.74 12.77 -2.34
CA ARG A 331 3.84 13.93 -3.26
C ARG A 331 4.67 13.70 -4.54
N THR A 332 5.50 12.66 -4.57
CA THR A 332 6.35 12.29 -5.72
C THR A 332 5.65 11.43 -6.76
N TYR A 333 4.44 10.92 -6.46
CA TYR A 333 3.74 10.02 -7.36
C TYR A 333 3.29 10.66 -8.70
N PRO A 334 2.85 11.94 -8.77
CA PRO A 334 2.55 12.60 -10.05
C PRO A 334 3.68 12.52 -11.07
N GLN A 335 4.94 12.63 -10.64
CA GLN A 335 6.10 12.44 -11.52
C GLN A 335 6.15 11.04 -12.13
N ILE A 336 5.88 10.01 -11.34
CA ILE A 336 5.88 8.62 -11.81
C ILE A 336 4.78 8.44 -12.86
N LEU A 337 3.57 8.88 -12.53
CA LEU A 337 2.41 8.79 -13.43
C LEU A 337 2.63 9.57 -14.73
N SER A 338 3.02 10.84 -14.64
CA SER A 338 3.21 11.72 -15.79
C SER A 338 4.31 11.20 -16.73
N LYS A 339 5.45 10.74 -16.18
CA LYS A 339 6.53 10.15 -16.98
C LYS A 339 6.20 8.74 -17.49
N CYS A 340 5.10 8.14 -17.05
CA CYS A 340 4.51 6.95 -17.67
C CYS A 340 3.43 7.28 -18.72
N GLY A 341 3.10 8.56 -18.93
CA GLY A 341 2.04 8.99 -19.85
C GLY A 341 0.64 8.98 -19.25
N ILE A 342 0.52 8.86 -17.92
CA ILE A 342 -0.75 8.97 -17.20
C ILE A 342 -1.02 10.45 -16.92
N GLU A 343 -2.21 10.91 -17.27
CA GLU A 343 -2.60 12.32 -17.18
C GLU A 343 -3.61 12.58 -16.05
N TYR A 344 -4.38 11.56 -15.68
CA TYR A 344 -5.51 11.66 -14.77
C TYR A 344 -5.35 10.76 -13.56
N TYR A 345 -5.97 11.16 -12.46
CA TYR A 345 -5.92 10.44 -11.20
C TYR A 345 -7.28 10.48 -10.50
N TYR A 346 -7.84 9.30 -10.23
CA TYR A 346 -9.06 9.16 -9.47
C TYR A 346 -8.75 8.65 -8.07
N ALA A 347 -9.28 9.31 -7.03
CA ALA A 347 -9.15 8.87 -5.65
C ALA A 347 -10.41 9.14 -4.84
N HIS A 348 -10.72 8.29 -3.87
CA HIS A 348 -11.80 8.56 -2.92
C HIS A 348 -11.27 8.86 -1.50
N ARG A 349 -10.37 8.02 -1.00
CA ARG A 349 -9.73 8.22 0.31
C ARG A 349 -8.83 9.45 0.37
N CYS A 350 -8.39 9.78 1.59
CA CYS A 350 -7.54 10.92 1.90
C CYS A 350 -8.16 12.26 1.44
N THR A 351 -9.48 12.36 1.66
CA THR A 351 -10.33 13.38 1.04
C THR A 351 -9.91 14.80 1.45
N ARG A 352 -9.77 15.69 0.47
CA ARG A 352 -9.52 17.11 0.72
C ARG A 352 -10.77 17.81 1.29
N PRO A 353 -10.63 18.97 1.96
CA PRO A 353 -11.78 19.74 2.44
C PRO A 353 -12.83 19.98 1.34
N GLU A 354 -14.09 20.20 1.78
CA GLU A 354 -15.20 20.46 0.87
C GLU A 354 -14.85 21.56 -0.14
N GLY A 355 -14.92 21.22 -1.43
CA GLY A 355 -14.68 22.16 -2.50
C GLY A 355 -13.30 22.13 -3.12
N GLU A 356 -12.44 21.20 -2.69
CA GLU A 356 -11.12 20.92 -3.28
C GLU A 356 -11.09 19.54 -3.98
N HIS A 357 -12.19 19.17 -4.65
CA HIS A 357 -12.38 17.85 -5.27
C HIS A 357 -11.77 17.72 -6.68
N LEU A 358 -11.33 18.82 -7.30
CA LEU A 358 -10.69 18.85 -8.61
C LEU A 358 -9.44 19.74 -8.54
N PHE A 359 -8.26 19.18 -8.81
CA PHE A 359 -6.99 19.91 -8.69
C PHE A 359 -5.88 19.28 -9.52
N TRP A 360 -4.90 20.08 -9.93
CA TRP A 360 -3.63 19.58 -10.45
C TRP A 360 -2.74 19.16 -9.30
N TRP A 361 -2.40 17.88 -9.21
CA TRP A 361 -1.44 17.39 -8.23
C TRP A 361 -0.05 17.39 -8.83
N GLU A 362 0.85 18.18 -8.25
CA GLU A 362 2.17 18.50 -8.80
C GLU A 362 3.27 17.94 -7.90
N SER A 363 4.20 17.20 -8.51
CA SER A 363 5.42 16.74 -7.86
C SER A 363 6.48 17.84 -7.80
N PRO A 364 7.48 17.73 -6.92
CA PRO A 364 8.56 18.72 -6.82
C PRO A 364 9.36 19.00 -8.11
N ASP A 365 9.35 18.07 -9.09
CA ASP A 365 9.99 18.24 -10.40
C ASP A 365 9.11 19.03 -11.40
N GLY A 366 7.90 19.44 -11.00
CA GLY A 366 6.91 20.13 -11.82
C GLY A 366 6.00 19.21 -12.66
N SER A 367 6.20 17.89 -12.60
CA SER A 367 5.29 16.93 -13.22
C SER A 367 3.93 16.95 -12.52
N ARG A 368 2.83 16.88 -13.27
CA ARG A 368 1.48 16.94 -12.69
C ARG A 368 0.46 16.05 -13.36
N VAL A 369 -0.54 15.63 -12.58
CA VAL A 369 -1.74 14.90 -13.04
C VAL A 369 -3.00 15.62 -12.55
N LEU A 370 -4.10 15.51 -13.30
CA LEU A 370 -5.38 16.10 -12.89
C LEU A 370 -6.15 15.10 -12.02
N VAL A 371 -6.42 15.50 -10.77
CA VAL A 371 -7.08 14.67 -9.77
C VAL A 371 -8.57 14.98 -9.70
N PHE A 372 -9.42 13.96 -9.69
CA PHE A 372 -10.76 14.06 -9.11
C PHE A 372 -10.84 13.25 -7.82
N ASN A 373 -11.11 13.94 -6.71
CA ASN A 373 -11.22 13.36 -5.38
C ASN A 373 -12.70 13.36 -4.92
N GLU A 374 -13.41 12.27 -5.22
CA GLU A 374 -14.89 12.20 -5.17
C GLU A 374 -15.45 12.51 -3.76
N GLY A 375 -14.76 12.06 -2.71
CA GLY A 375 -15.03 12.44 -1.32
C GLY A 375 -16.36 11.99 -0.71
N VAL A 376 -17.22 11.31 -1.47
CA VAL A 376 -18.50 10.76 -0.99
C VAL A 376 -18.44 9.23 -0.90
N THR A 377 -18.36 8.55 -2.04
CA THR A 377 -18.17 7.11 -2.17
C THR A 377 -17.80 6.80 -3.62
N TYR A 378 -17.12 5.68 -3.87
CA TYR A 378 -16.88 5.15 -5.22
C TYR A 378 -17.92 4.08 -5.63
N ASN A 379 -18.91 3.82 -4.76
CA ASN A 379 -19.99 2.87 -4.95
C ASN A 379 -21.35 3.59 -4.96
N ASN A 380 -21.46 4.70 -5.72
CA ASN A 380 -22.72 5.45 -5.78
C ASN A 380 -23.84 4.61 -6.39
N LYS A 381 -25.07 5.01 -6.07
CA LYS A 381 -26.29 4.56 -6.76
C LYS A 381 -26.73 5.61 -7.77
N ILE A 382 -27.44 5.19 -8.80
CA ILE A 382 -28.06 6.15 -9.73
C ILE A 382 -29.39 6.65 -9.15
N GLU A 383 -29.35 7.86 -8.60
CA GLU A 383 -30.49 8.57 -7.99
C GLU A 383 -30.53 10.05 -8.46
N PRO A 384 -31.69 10.73 -8.42
CA PRO A 384 -31.81 12.13 -8.84
C PRO A 384 -30.84 13.10 -8.14
N GLU A 385 -30.47 12.80 -6.90
CA GLU A 385 -29.62 13.62 -6.05
C GLU A 385 -28.17 13.75 -6.56
N LEU A 386 -27.72 12.87 -7.45
CA LEU A 386 -26.37 12.88 -8.02
C LEU A 386 -25.99 14.21 -8.71
N ALA A 387 -26.98 14.94 -9.22
CA ALA A 387 -26.72 16.22 -9.88
C ALA A 387 -26.38 17.37 -8.91
N LYS A 388 -26.64 17.22 -7.60
CA LYS A 388 -26.49 18.29 -6.59
C LYS A 388 -25.04 18.79 -6.42
N SER A 389 -24.05 18.03 -6.88
CA SER A 389 -22.65 18.44 -6.84
C SER A 389 -22.28 19.45 -7.93
N ILE A 390 -23.07 19.58 -9.01
CA ILE A 390 -22.71 20.42 -10.16
C ILE A 390 -22.59 21.91 -9.79
N PRO A 391 -23.53 22.53 -9.05
CA PRO A 391 -23.37 23.93 -8.63
C PRO A 391 -22.08 24.19 -7.86
N LYS A 392 -21.63 23.22 -7.05
CA LYS A 392 -20.37 23.31 -6.32
C LYS A 392 -19.16 23.24 -7.25
N MET A 393 -19.20 22.38 -8.26
CA MET A 393 -18.17 22.31 -9.31
C MET A 393 -18.08 23.63 -10.10
N MET A 394 -19.22 24.24 -10.42
CA MET A 394 -19.28 25.55 -11.09
C MET A 394 -18.67 26.65 -10.21
N LYS A 395 -19.08 26.71 -8.94
CA LYS A 395 -18.61 27.72 -7.99
C LYS A 395 -17.10 27.68 -7.78
N ASN A 396 -16.53 26.48 -7.66
CA ASN A 396 -15.16 26.31 -7.22
C ASN A 396 -14.17 26.18 -8.38
N PHE A 397 -14.62 25.69 -9.55
CA PHE A 397 -13.75 25.36 -10.67
C PHE A 397 -14.26 25.87 -12.02
N GLY A 398 -15.37 26.60 -12.08
CA GLY A 398 -15.91 27.14 -13.32
C GLY A 398 -16.43 26.06 -14.30
N VAL A 399 -16.66 24.82 -13.85
CA VAL A 399 -17.07 23.70 -14.73
C VAL A 399 -18.53 23.30 -14.52
N LYS A 400 -19.24 23.06 -15.63
CA LYS A 400 -20.66 22.67 -15.67
C LYS A 400 -20.88 21.15 -15.62
N SER A 401 -19.93 20.42 -15.06
CA SER A 401 -19.94 18.96 -15.09
C SER A 401 -19.44 18.35 -13.79
N HIS A 402 -19.95 17.17 -13.48
CA HIS A 402 -19.55 16.37 -12.33
C HIS A 402 -19.38 14.90 -12.75
N LEU A 403 -18.49 14.18 -12.05
CA LEU A 403 -18.27 12.75 -12.21
C LEU A 403 -18.95 12.01 -11.07
N VAL A 404 -19.62 10.92 -11.40
CA VAL A 404 -20.20 9.97 -10.45
C VAL A 404 -19.68 8.58 -10.81
N VAL A 405 -19.00 7.95 -9.86
CA VAL A 405 -18.60 6.54 -9.98
C VAL A 405 -19.66 5.68 -9.30
N PHE A 406 -20.26 4.74 -10.03
CA PHE A 406 -21.39 3.95 -9.55
C PHE A 406 -21.18 2.45 -9.74
N GLY A 407 -21.81 1.69 -8.85
CA GLY A 407 -21.70 0.22 -8.79
C GLY A 407 -21.66 -0.28 -7.35
N VAL A 408 -21.76 -1.61 -7.20
CA VAL A 408 -21.36 -2.31 -6.00
C VAL A 408 -19.86 -2.60 -6.10
N GLY A 409 -19.15 -2.53 -4.97
CA GLY A 409 -17.70 -2.72 -4.92
C GLY A 409 -17.26 -3.47 -3.66
N ASP A 410 -15.96 -3.35 -3.37
CA ASP A 410 -15.19 -4.04 -2.32
C ASP A 410 -15.06 -5.55 -2.66
N HIS A 411 -16.19 -6.23 -2.85
CA HIS A 411 -16.25 -7.62 -3.29
C HIS A 411 -16.84 -7.77 -4.70
N GLY A 412 -16.53 -6.83 -5.61
CA GLY A 412 -17.05 -6.81 -6.98
C GLY A 412 -18.55 -6.45 -7.07
N GLY A 413 -19.26 -7.07 -8.02
CA GLY A 413 -20.68 -6.82 -8.29
C GLY A 413 -20.93 -5.79 -9.39
N GLY A 414 -20.33 -4.60 -9.28
CA GLY A 414 -20.39 -3.53 -10.28
C GLY A 414 -21.78 -2.88 -10.45
N PRO A 415 -22.03 -2.17 -11.57
CA PRO A 415 -23.34 -1.61 -11.90
C PRO A 415 -24.50 -2.58 -11.73
N THR A 416 -25.58 -2.15 -11.08
CA THR A 416 -26.78 -3.00 -10.94
C THR A 416 -27.82 -2.71 -12.02
N ARG A 417 -28.71 -3.67 -12.27
CA ARG A 417 -29.87 -3.47 -13.16
C ARG A 417 -30.77 -2.32 -12.69
N MET A 418 -30.90 -2.12 -11.36
CA MET A 418 -31.70 -1.04 -10.80
C MET A 418 -31.08 0.33 -11.11
N ASP A 419 -29.76 0.46 -10.99
CA ASP A 419 -29.06 1.72 -11.34
C ASP A 419 -29.31 2.10 -12.81
N LEU A 420 -29.28 1.13 -13.71
CA LEU A 420 -29.48 1.38 -15.14
C LEU A 420 -30.94 1.71 -15.49
N LEU A 421 -31.91 1.10 -14.80
CA LEU A 421 -33.32 1.47 -14.93
C LEU A 421 -33.58 2.88 -14.41
N ASN A 422 -33.02 3.23 -13.25
CA ASN A 422 -33.09 4.58 -12.71
C ASN A 422 -32.44 5.59 -13.65
N GLY A 423 -31.26 5.27 -14.20
CA GLY A 423 -30.57 6.12 -15.16
C GLY A 423 -31.40 6.39 -16.41
N ARG A 424 -32.10 5.39 -16.96
CA ARG A 424 -33.06 5.57 -18.05
C ARG A 424 -34.24 6.47 -17.65
N ARG A 425 -34.81 6.26 -16.46
CA ARG A 425 -35.92 7.07 -15.94
C ARG A 425 -35.51 8.54 -15.79
N ILE A 426 -34.37 8.80 -15.16
CA ILE A 426 -33.84 10.15 -14.96
C ILE A 426 -33.49 10.79 -16.31
N SER A 427 -32.85 10.06 -17.22
CA SER A 427 -32.50 10.57 -18.56
C SER A 427 -33.72 10.93 -19.42
N SER A 428 -34.89 10.36 -19.11
CA SER A 428 -36.15 10.68 -19.80
C SER A 428 -36.83 11.96 -19.28
N GLU A 429 -36.38 12.49 -18.13
CA GLU A 429 -36.96 13.67 -17.49
C GLU A 429 -36.54 14.96 -18.22
N ARG A 430 -37.50 15.83 -18.52
CA ARG A 430 -37.23 17.12 -19.19
C ARG A 430 -36.80 18.18 -18.16
N GLY A 431 -35.94 19.12 -18.58
CA GLY A 431 -35.45 20.16 -17.69
C GLY A 431 -34.68 19.59 -16.50
N PHE A 432 -33.79 18.63 -16.77
CA PHE A 432 -32.90 18.02 -15.79
C PHE A 432 -31.50 17.89 -16.40
N PRO A 433 -30.41 17.87 -15.59
CA PRO A 433 -29.07 17.66 -16.11
C PRO A 433 -28.93 16.40 -16.96
N ARG A 434 -28.06 16.45 -17.98
CA ARG A 434 -27.81 15.30 -18.85
C ARG A 434 -27.02 14.25 -18.10
N LEU A 435 -27.54 13.02 -18.08
CA LEU A 435 -26.79 11.85 -17.63
C LEU A 435 -26.04 11.25 -18.82
N ARG A 436 -24.73 11.08 -18.69
CA ARG A 436 -23.88 10.51 -19.74
C ARG A 436 -23.08 9.34 -19.19
N TYR A 437 -23.45 8.12 -19.57
CA TYR A 437 -22.58 6.97 -19.42
C TYR A 437 -21.33 7.19 -20.29
N ALA A 438 -20.16 7.15 -19.68
CA ALA A 438 -18.93 7.60 -20.32
C ALA A 438 -17.73 6.76 -19.87
N ALA A 439 -16.68 6.77 -20.70
CA ALA A 439 -15.33 6.49 -20.21
C ALA A 439 -14.91 7.61 -19.26
N SER A 440 -14.11 7.28 -18.24
CA SER A 440 -13.70 8.25 -17.22
C SER A 440 -12.97 9.46 -17.81
N GLU A 441 -12.16 9.25 -18.84
CA GLU A 441 -11.37 10.27 -19.52
C GLU A 441 -12.22 11.37 -20.16
N GLU A 442 -13.46 11.07 -20.57
CA GLU A 442 -14.36 12.08 -21.15
C GLU A 442 -14.70 13.19 -20.16
N PHE A 443 -14.85 12.84 -18.87
CA PHE A 443 -15.05 13.84 -17.82
C PHE A 443 -13.79 14.72 -17.68
N TYR A 444 -12.62 14.11 -17.55
CA TYR A 444 -11.36 14.84 -17.37
C TYR A 444 -11.05 15.76 -18.57
N ASP A 445 -11.21 15.25 -19.79
CA ASP A 445 -11.05 16.03 -21.02
C ASP A 445 -12.03 17.23 -21.06
N SER A 446 -13.23 17.09 -20.48
CA SER A 446 -14.22 18.18 -20.43
C SER A 446 -13.89 19.27 -19.40
N VAL A 447 -13.24 18.93 -18.27
CA VAL A 447 -12.97 19.88 -17.18
C VAL A 447 -11.57 20.47 -17.22
N ARG A 448 -10.58 19.78 -17.80
CA ARG A 448 -9.16 20.20 -17.81
C ARG A 448 -8.88 21.54 -18.49
N VAL A 449 -9.84 22.06 -19.26
CA VAL A 449 -9.74 23.36 -19.95
C VAL A 449 -10.00 24.54 -19.01
N SER A 450 -10.50 24.30 -17.80
CA SER A 450 -10.73 25.36 -16.82
C SER A 450 -9.42 25.92 -16.26
N GLU A 451 -9.35 27.25 -16.19
CA GLU A 451 -8.24 27.99 -15.58
C GLU A 451 -8.38 28.10 -14.06
N ASP A 452 -9.53 27.77 -13.50
CA ASP A 452 -9.86 27.89 -12.07
C ASP A 452 -9.42 26.66 -11.23
N ILE A 453 -8.82 25.65 -11.87
CA ILE A 453 -8.37 24.43 -11.19
C ILE A 453 -7.08 24.72 -10.40
N PRO A 454 -7.07 24.56 -9.06
CA PRO A 454 -5.90 24.85 -8.24
C PRO A 454 -4.77 23.82 -8.45
N ILE A 455 -3.54 24.22 -8.13
CA ILE A 455 -2.38 23.33 -8.05
C ILE A 455 -2.11 22.98 -6.58
N VAL A 456 -1.86 21.71 -6.31
CA VAL A 456 -1.51 21.14 -5.01
C VAL A 456 -0.15 20.46 -5.12
N GLY A 457 0.83 20.89 -4.32
CA GLY A 457 2.20 20.35 -4.31
C GLY A 457 2.55 19.48 -3.10
N ASP A 458 1.56 19.18 -2.25
CA ASP A 458 1.75 18.41 -1.02
C ASP A 458 1.36 16.93 -1.20
N GLU A 459 1.67 16.09 -0.22
CA GLU A 459 1.11 14.74 -0.16
C GLU A 459 -0.39 14.79 0.12
N LEU A 460 -1.12 13.81 -0.40
CA LEU A 460 -2.52 13.61 -0.01
C LEU A 460 -2.51 12.67 1.19
N ASN A 461 -2.37 13.29 2.36
CA ASN A 461 -2.28 12.72 3.72
C ASN A 461 -2.62 11.24 3.83
N PHE A 462 -1.79 10.48 4.55
CA PHE A 462 -2.09 9.10 4.86
C PHE A 462 -3.17 8.94 5.95
N VAL A 463 -3.92 7.84 5.87
CA VAL A 463 -4.93 7.38 6.83
C VAL A 463 -4.56 5.97 7.33
N PHE A 464 -5.24 5.52 8.39
CA PHE A 464 -5.09 4.16 8.92
C PHE A 464 -3.66 3.82 9.35
N GLU A 465 -3.21 4.54 10.38
CA GLU A 465 -1.87 4.42 10.95
C GLU A 465 -1.46 3.02 11.41
N GLY A 466 -2.43 2.15 11.69
CA GLY A 466 -2.20 0.77 12.10
C GLY A 466 -1.61 -0.11 11.02
N CYS A 467 -1.89 0.23 9.75
CA CYS A 467 -1.49 -0.52 8.56
C CYS A 467 0.03 -0.58 8.37
N TYR A 468 0.79 0.40 8.90
CA TYR A 468 2.25 0.44 8.73
C TYR A 468 3.00 -0.61 9.55
N THR A 469 2.32 -1.34 10.45
CA THR A 469 2.95 -2.27 11.40
C THR A 469 2.36 -3.68 11.36
N THR A 470 1.03 -3.83 11.37
CA THR A 470 0.35 -5.15 11.43
C THR A 470 0.82 -6.08 10.30
N HIS A 471 0.89 -7.40 10.50
CA HIS A 471 1.48 -8.34 9.52
C HIS A 471 2.91 -7.94 9.09
N SER A 472 3.80 -7.87 10.08
CA SER A 472 5.21 -7.49 9.91
C SER A 472 5.97 -8.42 8.94
N ASP A 473 5.51 -9.66 8.77
CA ASP A 473 6.02 -10.61 7.80
C ASP A 473 5.77 -10.19 6.34
N ILE A 474 4.55 -9.72 6.01
CA ILE A 474 4.21 -9.21 4.67
C ILE A 474 5.03 -7.95 4.34
N LYS A 475 5.18 -7.03 5.30
CA LYS A 475 6.04 -5.83 5.16
C LYS A 475 7.49 -6.20 4.87
N ARG A 476 8.00 -7.22 5.55
CA ARG A 476 9.35 -7.76 5.34
C ARG A 476 9.50 -8.47 4.01
N MET A 477 8.48 -9.22 3.58
CA MET A 477 8.44 -9.85 2.25
C MET A 477 8.47 -8.80 1.14
N ASN A 478 7.71 -7.70 1.27
CA ASN A 478 7.75 -6.60 0.31
C ASN A 478 9.18 -6.03 0.18
N ARG A 479 9.77 -5.55 1.29
CA ARG A 479 11.12 -4.94 1.25
C ARG A 479 12.17 -5.88 0.67
N ARG A 480 12.12 -7.15 1.08
CA ARG A 480 13.05 -8.17 0.60
C ARG A 480 12.83 -8.50 -0.88
N GLY A 481 11.57 -8.60 -1.32
CA GLY A 481 11.22 -8.85 -2.71
C GLY A 481 11.76 -7.76 -3.63
N GLU A 482 11.56 -6.50 -3.26
CA GLU A 482 12.10 -5.32 -3.97
C GLU A 482 13.63 -5.39 -4.07
N ALA A 483 14.31 -5.66 -2.95
CA ALA A 483 15.76 -5.74 -2.91
C ALA A 483 16.32 -6.88 -3.78
N MET A 484 15.67 -8.05 -3.74
CA MET A 484 16.07 -9.23 -4.53
C MET A 484 15.83 -9.03 -6.03
N LEU A 485 14.75 -8.35 -6.41
CA LEU A 485 14.46 -8.02 -7.81
C LEU A 485 15.47 -7.02 -8.37
N TYR A 486 15.76 -5.94 -7.64
CA TYR A 486 16.81 -4.99 -8.02
C TYR A 486 18.15 -5.69 -8.25
N GLU A 487 18.58 -6.51 -7.29
CA GLU A 487 19.83 -7.26 -7.41
C GLU A 487 19.82 -8.20 -8.63
N SER A 488 18.73 -8.93 -8.84
CA SER A 488 18.58 -9.89 -9.94
C SER A 488 18.64 -9.19 -11.30
N GLU A 489 18.06 -8.00 -11.42
CA GLU A 489 18.13 -7.18 -12.64
C GLU A 489 19.54 -6.64 -12.88
N VAL A 490 20.21 -6.11 -11.85
CA VAL A 490 21.60 -5.64 -11.95
C VAL A 490 22.50 -6.77 -12.43
N LEU A 491 22.46 -7.92 -11.76
CA LEU A 491 23.33 -9.06 -12.06
C LEU A 491 22.97 -9.71 -13.40
N GLY A 492 21.67 -9.85 -13.70
CA GLY A 492 21.19 -10.37 -14.98
C GLY A 492 21.62 -9.50 -16.15
N SER A 493 21.54 -8.18 -15.99
CA SER A 493 21.97 -7.20 -17.00
C SER A 493 23.46 -7.26 -17.25
N LEU A 494 24.27 -7.27 -16.19
CA LEU A 494 25.71 -7.39 -16.32
C LEU A 494 26.11 -8.74 -16.94
N ALA A 495 25.45 -9.84 -16.56
CA ALA A 495 25.69 -11.14 -17.18
C ALA A 495 25.31 -11.15 -18.67
N SER A 496 24.27 -10.40 -19.07
CA SER A 496 23.88 -10.27 -20.47
C SER A 496 24.93 -9.60 -21.34
N THR A 497 25.65 -8.61 -20.80
CA THR A 497 26.80 -7.99 -21.49
C THR A 497 27.95 -8.98 -21.74
N LYS A 498 27.95 -10.11 -21.02
CA LYS A 498 28.91 -11.22 -21.17
C LYS A 498 28.36 -12.40 -21.98
N GLY A 499 27.23 -12.23 -22.66
CA GLY A 499 26.63 -13.21 -23.56
C GLY A 499 25.70 -14.22 -22.89
N ARG A 500 25.28 -14.00 -21.64
CA ARG A 500 24.22 -14.79 -21.00
C ARG A 500 22.84 -14.26 -21.41
N ASP A 501 21.87 -15.14 -21.64
CA ASP A 501 20.49 -14.69 -21.89
C ASP A 501 19.91 -13.99 -20.65
N TYR A 502 19.29 -12.83 -20.86
CA TYR A 502 18.58 -12.11 -19.82
C TYR A 502 17.23 -12.80 -19.53
N PRO A 503 16.94 -13.19 -18.28
CA PRO A 503 15.76 -13.98 -17.93
C PRO A 503 14.49 -13.11 -17.85
N HIS A 504 14.15 -12.42 -18.94
CA HIS A 504 13.11 -11.38 -18.99
C HIS A 504 11.75 -11.88 -18.44
N HIS A 505 11.23 -12.98 -18.97
CA HIS A 505 9.91 -13.51 -18.56
C HIS A 505 9.87 -13.92 -17.08
N LEU A 506 10.98 -14.45 -16.53
CA LEU A 506 11.04 -14.84 -15.13
C LEU A 506 11.04 -13.60 -14.22
N LEU A 507 11.80 -12.56 -14.58
CA LEU A 507 11.83 -11.29 -13.85
C LEU A 507 10.48 -10.58 -13.89
N VAL A 508 9.81 -10.53 -15.04
CA VAL A 508 8.46 -9.96 -15.16
C VAL A 508 7.48 -10.72 -14.27
N SER A 509 7.52 -12.06 -14.27
CA SER A 509 6.67 -12.87 -13.39
C SER A 509 6.94 -12.60 -11.91
N ALA A 510 8.20 -12.54 -11.50
CA ALA A 510 8.58 -12.26 -10.12
C ALA A 510 8.19 -10.84 -9.68
N TRP A 511 8.33 -9.84 -10.57
CA TRP A 511 7.78 -8.50 -10.35
C TRP A 511 6.28 -8.55 -10.15
N GLN A 512 5.51 -9.18 -11.06
CA GLN A 512 4.06 -9.29 -10.94
C GLN A 512 3.62 -9.91 -9.60
N SER A 513 4.34 -10.90 -9.08
CA SER A 513 4.10 -11.47 -7.74
C SER A 513 4.34 -10.47 -6.60
N VAL A 514 5.47 -9.76 -6.62
CA VAL A 514 5.75 -8.73 -5.59
C VAL A 514 4.75 -7.58 -5.67
N LEU A 515 4.42 -7.13 -6.88
CA LEU A 515 3.45 -6.07 -7.12
C LEU A 515 2.03 -6.48 -6.69
N PHE A 516 1.64 -7.74 -6.86
CA PHE A 516 0.35 -8.24 -6.38
C PHE A 516 0.25 -8.14 -4.85
N ASN A 517 1.32 -8.52 -4.14
CA ASN A 517 1.41 -8.38 -2.68
C ASN A 517 1.43 -6.93 -2.18
N GLN A 518 1.53 -5.95 -3.08
CA GLN A 518 1.42 -4.53 -2.76
C GLN A 518 -0.01 -4.01 -2.83
N PHE A 519 -1.00 -4.85 -3.17
CA PHE A 519 -2.42 -4.50 -3.08
C PHE A 519 -2.73 -3.92 -1.70
N HIS A 520 -3.51 -2.84 -1.63
CA HIS A 520 -3.61 -2.02 -0.43
C HIS A 520 -3.96 -2.85 0.81
N ASP A 521 -5.02 -3.67 0.82
CA ASP A 521 -5.34 -4.47 2.03
C ASP A 521 -4.36 -5.61 2.35
N LEU A 522 -3.61 -6.11 1.35
CA LEU A 522 -2.59 -7.13 1.59
C LEU A 522 -1.34 -6.52 2.22
N LEU A 523 -0.77 -5.48 1.60
CA LEU A 523 0.43 -4.84 2.12
C LEU A 523 0.16 -4.12 3.43
N ASP A 524 -1.04 -3.54 3.59
CA ASP A 524 -1.48 -2.86 4.80
C ASP A 524 -1.80 -3.83 5.94
N GLY A 525 -1.92 -5.13 5.66
CA GLY A 525 -2.10 -6.16 6.68
C GLY A 525 -3.48 -6.08 7.33
N SER A 526 -4.51 -5.82 6.52
CA SER A 526 -5.89 -5.61 6.93
C SER A 526 -6.85 -6.74 6.53
N GLY A 527 -6.34 -7.86 5.99
CA GLY A 527 -7.11 -9.06 5.68
C GLY A 527 -7.16 -10.10 6.81
N ILE A 528 -8.02 -11.11 6.63
CA ILE A 528 -8.08 -12.31 7.49
C ILE A 528 -6.87 -13.21 7.24
N HIS A 529 -6.55 -14.09 8.19
CA HIS A 529 -5.36 -14.95 8.11
C HIS A 529 -5.19 -15.69 6.76
N VAL A 530 -6.27 -16.32 6.26
CA VAL A 530 -6.24 -17.09 5.01
C VAL A 530 -5.95 -16.23 3.77
N ALA A 531 -6.21 -14.92 3.81
CA ALA A 531 -5.95 -14.02 2.70
C ALA A 531 -4.45 -13.94 2.35
N TYR A 532 -3.57 -14.21 3.32
CA TYR A 532 -2.11 -14.12 3.17
C TYR A 532 -1.44 -15.41 2.69
N GLU A 533 -2.14 -16.55 2.66
CA GLU A 533 -1.55 -17.83 2.23
C GLU A 533 -1.00 -17.72 0.81
N HIS A 534 -1.82 -17.20 -0.12
CA HIS A 534 -1.38 -16.96 -1.49
C HIS A 534 -0.24 -15.93 -1.57
N SER A 535 -0.27 -14.89 -0.72
CA SER A 535 0.78 -13.87 -0.66
C SER A 535 2.14 -14.48 -0.30
N HIS A 536 2.17 -15.45 0.63
CA HIS A 536 3.37 -16.22 0.96
C HIS A 536 3.83 -17.11 -0.19
N GLU A 537 2.92 -17.79 -0.87
CA GLU A 537 3.23 -18.66 -2.00
C GLU A 537 3.93 -17.89 -3.13
N ILE A 538 3.31 -16.81 -3.62
CA ILE A 538 3.85 -16.05 -4.75
C ILE A 538 5.15 -15.30 -4.41
N PHE A 539 5.32 -14.89 -3.14
CA PHE A 539 6.59 -14.33 -2.68
C PHE A 539 7.70 -15.39 -2.67
N ASN A 540 7.42 -16.60 -2.19
CA ASN A 540 8.41 -17.68 -2.17
C ASN A 540 8.85 -18.04 -3.59
N GLU A 541 7.91 -18.10 -4.54
CA GLU A 541 8.21 -18.30 -5.97
C GLU A 541 9.09 -17.17 -6.53
N ALA A 542 8.73 -15.90 -6.29
CA ALA A 542 9.52 -14.75 -6.73
C ALA A 542 10.93 -14.75 -6.10
N SER A 543 11.03 -15.11 -4.82
CA SER A 543 12.29 -15.25 -4.09
C SER A 543 13.17 -16.35 -4.69
N ASP A 544 12.59 -17.49 -5.07
CA ASP A 544 13.30 -18.61 -5.70
C ASP A 544 13.80 -18.25 -7.11
N ILE A 545 12.98 -17.53 -7.89
CA ILE A 545 13.38 -16.99 -9.19
C ILE A 545 14.59 -16.06 -9.02
N CYS A 546 14.49 -15.05 -8.15
CA CYS A 546 15.56 -14.08 -7.93
C CYS A 546 16.84 -14.75 -7.44
N SER A 547 16.73 -15.63 -6.44
CA SER A 547 17.88 -16.40 -5.93
C SER A 547 18.52 -17.27 -7.00
N GLY A 548 17.70 -17.85 -7.89
CA GLY A 548 18.15 -18.58 -9.06
C GLY A 548 18.95 -17.70 -10.01
N ILE A 549 18.44 -16.50 -10.34
CA ILE A 549 19.09 -15.52 -11.22
C ILE A 549 20.41 -15.04 -10.63
N THR A 550 20.45 -14.64 -9.35
CA THR A 550 21.69 -14.24 -8.67
C THR A 550 22.72 -15.36 -8.72
N ARG A 551 22.33 -16.59 -8.34
CA ARG A 551 23.25 -17.75 -8.28
C ARG A 551 23.89 -18.06 -9.62
N VAL A 552 23.18 -17.84 -10.73
CA VAL A 552 23.71 -18.14 -12.07
C VAL A 552 24.39 -16.94 -12.75
N SER A 553 23.96 -15.72 -12.45
CA SER A 553 24.46 -14.51 -13.11
C SER A 553 25.73 -14.00 -12.44
N LEU A 554 25.81 -14.03 -11.10
CA LEU A 554 26.94 -13.48 -10.36
C LEU A 554 28.29 -14.15 -10.71
N PRO A 555 28.40 -15.50 -10.80
CA PRO A 555 29.65 -16.12 -11.26
C PRO A 555 30.04 -15.70 -12.68
N VAL A 556 29.07 -15.54 -13.59
CA VAL A 556 29.33 -15.05 -14.96
C VAL A 556 29.84 -13.61 -14.94
N VAL A 557 29.21 -12.75 -14.13
CA VAL A 557 29.65 -11.37 -13.91
C VAL A 557 31.09 -11.34 -13.37
N LEU A 558 31.47 -12.24 -12.48
CA LEU A 558 32.83 -12.35 -11.93
C LEU A 558 33.81 -13.13 -12.82
N GLY A 559 33.35 -13.70 -13.95
CA GLY A 559 34.17 -14.54 -14.83
C GLY A 559 34.64 -15.84 -14.17
N MET A 560 33.84 -16.41 -13.29
CA MET A 560 34.19 -17.61 -12.52
C MET A 560 33.58 -18.87 -13.16
N ASP A 561 34.40 -19.91 -13.35
CA ASP A 561 33.95 -21.24 -13.84
C ASP A 561 33.24 -22.09 -12.75
N GLY A 562 33.04 -21.53 -11.55
CA GLY A 562 32.30 -22.14 -10.44
C GLY A 562 32.55 -21.46 -9.09
N THR A 563 31.70 -21.73 -8.10
CA THR A 563 31.87 -21.27 -6.72
C THR A 563 32.35 -22.42 -5.83
N GLY A 564 33.45 -22.25 -5.10
CA GLY A 564 34.01 -23.29 -4.23
C GLY A 564 34.05 -22.85 -2.77
N GLY A 565 33.26 -23.49 -1.89
CA GLY A 565 33.14 -23.12 -0.48
C GLY A 565 34.45 -23.16 0.32
N ASP A 566 35.45 -23.92 -0.13
CA ASP A 566 36.78 -24.07 0.50
C ASP A 566 37.88 -23.21 -0.17
N SER A 567 37.54 -22.02 -0.63
CA SER A 567 38.48 -21.10 -1.31
C SER A 567 39.28 -20.24 -0.33
N GLU A 568 40.58 -20.01 -0.62
CA GLU A 568 41.39 -18.98 0.07
C GLU A 568 41.05 -17.55 -0.43
N PHE A 569 40.29 -17.46 -1.52
CA PHE A 569 39.80 -16.22 -2.11
C PHE A 569 38.32 -16.00 -1.82
N LEU A 570 37.96 -14.75 -1.60
CA LEU A 570 36.58 -14.28 -1.50
C LEU A 570 36.41 -13.09 -2.44
N SER A 571 35.47 -13.21 -3.38
CA SER A 571 35.04 -12.09 -4.22
C SER A 571 33.81 -11.45 -3.58
N VAL A 572 33.86 -10.14 -3.35
CA VAL A 572 32.77 -9.39 -2.73
C VAL A 572 32.20 -8.42 -3.74
N PHE A 573 30.90 -8.52 -4.02
CA PHE A 573 30.21 -7.73 -5.03
C PHE A 573 29.19 -6.78 -4.40
N ASN A 574 29.14 -5.56 -4.93
CA ASN A 574 28.25 -4.48 -4.54
C ASN A 574 27.34 -4.11 -5.71
N THR A 575 26.04 -4.23 -5.52
CA THR A 575 25.02 -3.91 -6.53
C THR A 575 24.62 -2.43 -6.56
N LEU A 576 24.88 -1.67 -5.49
CA LEU A 576 24.50 -0.26 -5.36
C LEU A 576 25.45 0.67 -6.13
N GLY A 577 24.97 1.86 -6.48
CA GLY A 577 25.67 2.83 -7.33
C GLY A 577 26.92 3.50 -6.74
N TRP A 578 27.26 3.28 -5.47
CA TRP A 578 28.38 3.94 -4.78
C TRP A 578 29.31 2.95 -4.07
N GLU A 579 30.54 3.37 -3.78
CA GLU A 579 31.49 2.57 -2.99
C GLU A 579 30.98 2.36 -1.56
N ARG A 580 31.02 1.12 -1.09
CA ARG A 580 30.66 0.76 0.28
C ARG A 580 31.87 0.32 1.08
N VAL A 581 31.89 0.73 2.35
CA VAL A 581 32.80 0.23 3.38
C VAL A 581 31.94 -0.44 4.43
N GLU A 582 31.98 -1.77 4.51
CA GLU A 582 31.14 -2.54 5.42
C GLU A 582 31.94 -3.65 6.09
N THR A 583 31.57 -3.98 7.32
CA THR A 583 32.06 -5.19 7.98
C THR A 583 31.31 -6.39 7.43
N VAL A 584 32.02 -7.32 6.79
CA VAL A 584 31.43 -8.54 6.23
C VAL A 584 31.71 -9.73 7.13
N ARG A 585 30.72 -10.62 7.27
CA ARG A 585 30.83 -11.89 8.02
C ARG A 585 30.66 -13.05 7.04
N PHE A 586 31.76 -13.73 6.74
CA PHE A 586 31.80 -14.84 5.78
C PHE A 586 31.90 -16.21 6.46
N ARG A 587 30.90 -17.08 6.25
CA ARG A 587 30.91 -18.49 6.68
C ARG A 587 31.44 -19.38 5.55
N GLY A 588 32.58 -20.02 5.74
CA GLY A 588 33.10 -20.96 4.73
C GLY A 588 34.59 -21.28 4.80
N ALA A 589 35.39 -20.44 5.46
CA ALA A 589 36.84 -20.65 5.53
C ALA A 589 37.33 -21.30 6.82
N GLY A 590 36.61 -21.17 7.94
CA GLY A 590 37.10 -21.56 9.28
C GLY A 590 38.44 -20.91 9.67
N ALA A 591 38.88 -21.10 10.91
CA ALA A 591 40.21 -20.69 11.35
C ALA A 591 41.32 -21.59 10.77
N LYS A 592 41.46 -21.70 9.43
CA LYS A 592 42.50 -22.52 8.75
C LYS A 592 43.92 -21.95 8.89
N GLY A 593 44.22 -21.36 10.06
CA GLY A 593 45.48 -20.70 10.37
C GLY A 593 45.71 -19.38 9.63
N TYR A 594 44.67 -18.81 9.01
CA TYR A 594 44.71 -17.44 8.48
C TYR A 594 44.67 -16.45 9.65
N SER A 595 45.40 -15.36 9.50
CA SER A 595 45.51 -14.28 10.49
C SER A 595 45.14 -12.92 9.91
N SER A 596 44.96 -12.81 8.59
CA SER A 596 44.60 -11.55 7.92
C SER A 596 43.97 -11.77 6.55
N VAL A 597 43.48 -10.67 5.99
CA VAL A 597 42.90 -10.61 4.64
C VAL A 597 43.73 -9.65 3.79
N LEU A 598 44.16 -10.07 2.61
CA LEU A 598 44.78 -9.22 1.60
C LEU A 598 43.72 -8.78 0.59
N GLU A 599 43.60 -7.49 0.36
CA GLU A 599 42.89 -6.95 -0.82
C GLU A 599 43.84 -7.02 -2.03
N GLU A 600 43.50 -7.84 -3.03
CA GLU A 600 44.42 -8.19 -4.12
C GLU A 600 44.71 -7.01 -5.06
N SER A 601 43.77 -6.07 -5.22
CA SER A 601 43.90 -4.90 -6.10
C SER A 601 44.83 -3.82 -5.52
N THR A 602 44.79 -3.62 -4.20
CA THR A 602 45.55 -2.56 -3.50
C THR A 602 46.83 -3.08 -2.87
N GLY A 603 46.94 -4.38 -2.62
CA GLY A 603 48.03 -4.99 -1.87
C GLY A 603 47.93 -4.75 -0.36
N ILE A 604 46.82 -4.19 0.12
CA ILE A 604 46.62 -3.87 1.53
C ILE A 604 46.29 -5.15 2.29
N ILE A 605 47.12 -5.49 3.28
CA ILE A 605 46.83 -6.53 4.26
C ILE A 605 46.08 -5.86 5.42
N GLN A 606 44.89 -6.35 5.69
CA GLN A 606 44.01 -5.89 6.76
C GLN A 606 43.77 -7.01 7.77
N PRO A 607 43.41 -6.66 9.01
CA PRO A 607 43.02 -7.64 10.01
C PRO A 607 41.86 -8.53 9.59
N MET A 608 41.79 -9.64 10.31
CA MET A 608 40.60 -10.46 10.38
C MET A 608 40.25 -10.77 11.83
N GLN A 609 38.97 -10.95 12.07
CA GLN A 609 38.41 -11.47 13.30
C GLN A 609 37.76 -12.82 12.99
N VAL A 610 37.88 -13.76 13.92
CA VAL A 610 37.30 -15.10 13.78
C VAL A 610 36.29 -15.33 14.89
N GLU A 611 35.08 -15.72 14.50
CA GLU A 611 34.00 -16.10 15.40
C GLU A 611 33.43 -17.44 14.97
N GLY A 612 33.70 -18.50 15.73
CA GLY A 612 33.30 -19.85 15.35
C GLY A 612 33.88 -20.26 13.98
N ASP A 613 33.02 -20.45 12.99
CA ASP A 613 33.37 -20.79 11.60
C ASP A 613 33.42 -19.57 10.66
N SER A 614 33.13 -18.39 11.18
CA SER A 614 33.00 -17.15 10.42
C SER A 614 34.30 -16.33 10.46
N ILE A 615 34.67 -15.77 9.31
CA ILE A 615 35.72 -14.75 9.20
C ILE A 615 35.05 -13.38 9.03
N ILE A 616 35.52 -12.41 9.80
CA ILE A 616 35.04 -11.03 9.81
C ILE A 616 36.17 -10.10 9.39
N PHE A 617 35.90 -9.18 8.46
CA PHE A 617 36.84 -8.14 8.03
C PHE A 617 36.09 -6.95 7.41
N THR A 618 36.77 -5.83 7.19
CA THR A 618 36.19 -4.65 6.53
C THR A 618 36.37 -4.76 5.01
N ALA A 619 35.27 -4.86 4.27
CA ALA A 619 35.30 -4.82 2.82
C ALA A 619 35.09 -3.39 2.31
N ARG A 620 35.99 -2.91 1.46
CA ARG A 620 35.78 -1.74 0.59
C ARG A 620 35.44 -2.24 -0.81
N VAL A 621 34.26 -1.91 -1.31
CA VAL A 621 33.74 -2.48 -2.56
C VAL A 621 33.15 -1.36 -3.41
N PRO A 622 33.64 -1.16 -4.64
CA PRO A 622 33.19 -0.05 -5.48
C PRO A 622 31.75 -0.27 -5.96
N GLY A 623 31.05 0.80 -6.36
CA GLY A 623 29.65 0.73 -6.79
C GLY A 623 29.46 -0.07 -8.06
N VAL A 624 28.36 -0.84 -8.17
CA VAL A 624 28.07 -1.78 -9.26
C VAL A 624 29.36 -2.51 -9.66
N GLY A 625 29.98 -3.20 -8.70
CA GLY A 625 31.40 -3.52 -8.76
C GLY A 625 31.82 -4.59 -7.76
N HIS A 626 33.07 -5.06 -7.88
CA HIS A 626 33.62 -6.06 -6.97
C HIS A 626 35.04 -5.77 -6.52
N SER A 627 35.37 -6.32 -5.36
CA SER A 627 36.72 -6.39 -4.80
C SER A 627 37.09 -7.83 -4.50
N LEU A 628 38.36 -8.20 -4.74
CA LEU A 628 38.89 -9.53 -4.49
C LEU A 628 39.75 -9.55 -3.23
N TYR A 629 39.44 -10.47 -2.34
CA TYR A 629 40.14 -10.68 -1.08
C TYR A 629 40.77 -12.07 -1.02
N ARG A 630 41.95 -12.17 -0.42
CA ARG A 630 42.64 -13.44 -0.15
C ARG A 630 42.95 -13.58 1.33
N PHE A 631 42.57 -14.69 1.93
CA PHE A 631 42.94 -15.01 3.31
C PHE A 631 44.41 -15.42 3.38
N VAL A 632 45.19 -14.78 4.26
CA VAL A 632 46.63 -14.98 4.38
C VAL A 632 47.04 -15.34 5.81
N LYS A 633 48.14 -16.08 5.92
CA LYS A 633 48.77 -16.45 7.22
C LYS A 633 49.83 -15.45 7.66
N GLU A 634 50.09 -14.44 6.83
CA GLU A 634 50.94 -13.33 7.19
C GLU A 634 50.24 -12.54 8.30
N ASN A 635 50.98 -12.25 9.36
CA ASN A 635 50.47 -11.51 10.49
C ASN A 635 50.94 -10.05 10.32
N PRO A 636 50.10 -9.13 9.81
CA PRO A 636 50.40 -7.70 9.77
C PRO A 636 50.52 -7.13 11.19
N GLY A 637 50.22 -7.93 12.22
CA GLY A 637 50.24 -7.54 13.62
C GLY A 637 48.98 -6.77 13.94
N GLU A 638 47.99 -7.44 14.52
CA GLU A 638 46.83 -6.79 15.12
C GLU A 638 46.54 -7.40 16.49
N GLU A 639 47.16 -6.81 17.51
CA GLU A 639 46.53 -6.69 18.81
C GLU A 639 45.44 -5.62 18.70
N ALA A 640 44.35 -5.74 19.47
CA ALA A 640 43.34 -4.69 19.57
C ALA A 640 44.02 -3.32 19.86
N ASP A 641 43.86 -2.35 18.96
CA ASP A 641 44.39 -1.00 19.12
C ASP A 641 43.38 -0.08 19.82
N ALA A 642 43.66 1.22 19.85
CA ALA A 642 42.78 2.22 20.47
C ALA A 642 41.51 2.52 19.66
N ASP A 643 41.50 2.21 18.36
CA ASP A 643 40.38 2.45 17.46
C ASP A 643 39.46 1.22 17.34
N SER A 644 39.96 0.04 17.70
CA SER A 644 39.25 -1.24 17.74
C SER A 644 38.01 -1.16 18.65
N PRO A 645 36.87 -1.73 18.23
CA PRO A 645 35.71 -1.84 19.08
C PRO A 645 36.00 -2.75 20.27
N ARG A 646 35.36 -2.49 21.41
CA ARG A 646 35.52 -3.26 22.66
C ARG A 646 34.21 -3.37 23.40
N ALA A 647 33.94 -4.55 23.92
CA ALA A 647 32.80 -4.83 24.80
C ALA A 647 33.30 -5.16 26.21
N ILE A 648 33.09 -4.24 27.15
CA ILE A 648 33.58 -4.34 28.53
C ILE A 648 32.43 -4.80 29.42
N ALA A 649 32.57 -6.02 29.96
CA ALA A 649 31.67 -6.56 30.98
C ALA A 649 31.93 -5.91 32.36
N PRO A 650 30.90 -5.71 33.19
CA PRO A 650 31.05 -5.20 34.53
C PRO A 650 31.79 -6.19 35.43
N THR A 651 32.64 -5.68 36.33
CA THR A 651 33.35 -6.52 37.32
C THR A 651 32.59 -6.65 38.64
N ARG A 652 31.53 -5.84 38.82
CA ARG A 652 30.65 -5.77 40.00
C ARG A 652 29.24 -5.44 39.54
N GLU A 653 28.23 -5.86 40.30
CA GLU A 653 26.81 -5.66 39.97
C GLU A 653 26.36 -4.18 39.88
N ASP A 654 27.13 -3.25 40.45
CA ASP A 654 26.84 -1.80 40.39
C ASP A 654 27.46 -1.10 39.18
N GLN A 655 28.15 -1.83 38.30
CA GLN A 655 28.82 -1.30 37.12
C GLN A 655 28.01 -1.59 35.84
N PRO A 656 27.96 -0.65 34.87
CA PRO A 656 27.33 -0.90 33.59
C PRO A 656 28.25 -1.70 32.65
N TYR A 657 27.66 -2.27 31.60
CA TYR A 657 28.40 -2.69 30.42
C TYR A 657 28.82 -1.45 29.61
N VAL A 658 29.96 -1.55 28.92
CA VAL A 658 30.41 -0.48 28.00
C VAL A 658 30.73 -1.09 26.65
N LEU A 659 30.18 -0.49 25.59
CA LEU A 659 30.51 -0.82 24.20
C LEU A 659 31.11 0.42 23.55
N GLU A 660 32.34 0.33 23.06
CA GLU A 660 33.10 1.51 22.62
C GLU A 660 33.92 1.20 21.36
N ASN A 661 33.91 2.09 20.38
CA ASN A 661 34.79 2.06 19.21
C ASN A 661 35.38 3.45 18.97
N ARG A 662 36.03 3.68 17.83
CA ARG A 662 36.56 5.00 17.47
C ARG A 662 35.51 6.12 17.33
N PHE A 663 34.24 5.78 17.11
CA PHE A 663 33.16 6.74 16.87
C PHE A 663 32.29 6.98 18.11
N PHE A 664 31.96 5.93 18.83
CA PHE A 664 30.94 5.91 19.86
C PHE A 664 31.45 5.31 21.16
N ARG A 665 30.85 5.74 22.26
CA ARG A 665 30.95 5.09 23.56
C ARG A 665 29.55 4.97 24.17
N LEU A 666 29.08 3.75 24.32
CA LEU A 666 27.78 3.40 24.89
C LEU A 666 27.96 2.91 26.33
N VAL A 667 27.09 3.35 27.22
CA VAL A 667 26.94 2.81 28.58
C VAL A 667 25.60 2.08 28.64
N VAL A 668 25.66 0.76 28.78
CA VAL A 668 24.48 -0.11 28.78
C VAL A 668 24.20 -0.55 30.21
N ASP A 669 23.01 -0.23 30.69
CA ASP A 669 22.58 -0.58 32.05
C ASP A 669 22.35 -2.09 32.17
N GLN A 670 22.83 -2.67 33.28
CA GLN A 670 22.85 -4.14 33.46
C GLN A 670 21.46 -4.74 33.64
N GLY A 671 20.54 -4.04 34.31
CA GLY A 671 19.20 -4.55 34.62
C GLY A 671 18.22 -4.39 33.46
N SER A 672 18.33 -3.27 32.74
CA SER A 672 17.43 -2.91 31.65
C SER A 672 17.96 -3.26 30.27
N GLY A 673 19.26 -3.40 30.05
CA GLY A 673 19.87 -3.45 28.71
C GLY A 673 19.71 -2.15 27.89
N ALA A 674 19.14 -1.09 28.47
CA ALA A 674 18.96 0.19 27.80
C ALA A 674 20.27 1.01 27.83
N ILE A 675 20.42 1.91 26.86
CA ILE A 675 21.61 2.74 26.73
C ILE A 675 21.41 4.03 27.54
N SER A 676 22.09 4.13 28.68
CA SER A 676 22.02 5.29 29.59
C SER A 676 22.91 6.46 29.15
N SER A 677 23.91 6.20 28.31
CA SER A 677 24.75 7.24 27.71
C SER A 677 25.26 6.77 26.35
N LEU A 678 25.19 7.63 25.35
CA LEU A 678 25.75 7.42 24.01
C LEU A 678 26.56 8.66 23.63
N ILE A 679 27.88 8.56 23.75
CA ILE A 679 28.78 9.63 23.35
C ILE A 679 29.20 9.40 21.90
N ASP A 680 28.86 10.33 21.00
CA ASP A 680 29.54 10.43 19.70
C ASP A 680 30.81 11.26 19.89
N LYS A 681 31.96 10.60 19.73
CA LYS A 681 33.31 11.18 19.93
C LYS A 681 33.65 12.21 18.85
N ARG A 682 33.04 12.13 17.66
CA ARG A 682 33.20 13.10 16.58
C ARG A 682 32.39 14.37 16.88
N LEU A 683 31.20 14.23 17.45
CA LEU A 683 30.36 15.37 17.86
C LEU A 683 30.77 15.93 19.22
N CYS A 684 31.60 15.21 19.99
CA CYS A 684 31.93 15.52 21.38
C CYS A 684 30.68 15.71 22.25
N ARG A 685 29.66 14.87 22.03
CA ARG A 685 28.32 15.05 22.61
C ARG A 685 27.74 13.73 23.10
N ASN A 686 27.04 13.77 24.24
CA ASN A 686 26.15 12.69 24.64
C ASN A 686 24.79 12.91 23.95
N LEU A 687 24.31 11.90 23.24
CA LEU A 687 23.08 11.93 22.44
C LEU A 687 21.85 11.48 23.22
N VAL A 688 22.01 10.93 24.42
CA VAL A 688 20.91 10.64 25.35
C VAL A 688 20.47 11.96 26.00
N GLY A 689 19.17 12.26 25.95
CA GLY A 689 18.61 13.55 26.39
C GLY A 689 17.56 13.46 27.50
N PRO A 690 17.23 14.60 28.15
CA PRO A 690 16.13 14.67 29.09
C PRO A 690 14.76 14.56 28.40
N THR A 691 13.88 13.72 28.92
CA THR A 691 12.43 13.84 28.81
C THR A 691 11.98 14.55 30.08
N ASP A 692 11.71 15.85 29.99
CA ASP A 692 11.41 16.71 31.15
C ASP A 692 10.54 16.00 32.23
N PRO A 693 11.03 15.80 33.48
CA PRO A 693 12.23 16.37 34.11
C PRO A 693 13.43 15.40 34.25
N VAL A 694 13.44 14.21 33.63
CA VAL A 694 14.43 13.15 33.86
C VAL A 694 15.17 12.77 32.57
N THR A 695 16.46 12.45 32.64
CA THR A 695 17.17 11.81 31.52
C THR A 695 16.73 10.36 31.39
N GLU A 696 15.98 10.05 30.34
CA GLU A 696 15.58 8.67 30.02
C GLU A 696 16.65 8.01 29.12
N PRO A 697 16.94 6.71 29.33
CA PRO A 697 17.83 5.97 28.43
C PRO A 697 17.24 5.83 27.03
N ILE A 698 18.07 5.50 26.04
CA ILE A 698 17.64 5.17 24.67
C ILE A 698 17.68 3.66 24.42
N ASN A 699 17.15 3.23 23.27
CA ASN A 699 16.93 1.82 22.95
C ASN A 699 16.06 1.14 24.02
N VAL A 700 14.98 1.84 24.40
CA VAL A 700 14.02 1.37 25.41
C VAL A 700 12.86 0.70 24.69
N PHE A 701 12.71 -0.61 24.90
CA PHE A 701 11.52 -1.31 24.45
C PHE A 701 10.32 -0.89 25.29
N GLN A 702 9.23 -0.52 24.63
CA GLN A 702 7.99 -0.05 25.23
C GLN A 702 6.84 -0.93 24.76
N LEU A 703 6.12 -1.52 25.72
CA LEU A 703 4.87 -2.21 25.44
C LEU A 703 3.70 -1.24 25.66
N CYS A 704 3.17 -0.72 24.55
CA CYS A 704 2.04 0.20 24.54
C CYS A 704 0.74 -0.62 24.49
N TYR A 705 -0.12 -0.47 25.49
CA TYR A 705 -1.41 -1.14 25.55
C TYR A 705 -2.48 -0.25 24.96
N GLU A 706 -3.00 -0.67 23.82
CA GLU A 706 -4.04 0.01 23.07
C GLU A 706 -5.42 -0.49 23.51
N LYS A 707 -6.36 0.40 23.82
CA LYS A 707 -7.71 0.00 24.24
C LYS A 707 -8.48 -0.68 23.10
N PRO A 708 -9.39 -1.62 23.39
CA PRO A 708 -10.23 -2.23 22.37
C PRO A 708 -11.04 -1.21 21.54
N HIS A 709 -11.07 -1.42 20.23
CA HIS A 709 -11.91 -0.71 19.27
C HIS A 709 -12.07 -1.51 17.98
N GLY A 710 -13.03 -1.16 17.13
CA GLY A 710 -13.19 -1.79 15.80
C GLY A 710 -12.13 -1.32 14.80
N MET A 711 -11.86 -2.13 13.78
CA MET A 711 -10.81 -1.89 12.77
C MET A 711 -9.42 -1.77 13.40
N SER A 712 -9.06 -2.73 14.25
CA SER A 712 -7.78 -2.69 14.97
C SER A 712 -6.58 -2.84 14.01
N ALA A 713 -6.68 -3.59 12.91
CA ALA A 713 -5.62 -3.62 11.91
C ALA A 713 -5.34 -2.24 11.31
N TRP A 714 -6.39 -1.47 10.99
CA TRP A 714 -6.27 -0.16 10.34
C TRP A 714 -5.92 1.00 11.25
N ARG A 715 -6.51 1.12 12.44
CA ARG A 715 -6.37 2.33 13.28
C ARG A 715 -5.60 2.03 14.53
N ILE A 716 -4.77 2.97 14.99
CA ILE A 716 -4.19 2.93 16.34
C ILE A 716 -5.14 3.69 17.28
N GLY A 717 -5.74 2.99 18.22
CA GLY A 717 -6.61 3.51 19.25
C GLY A 717 -5.89 4.17 20.43
N PRO A 718 -6.65 4.66 21.42
CA PRO A 718 -6.09 5.30 22.60
C PRO A 718 -5.20 4.34 23.41
N ILE A 719 -3.98 4.78 23.74
CA ILE A 719 -3.07 4.03 24.60
C ILE A 719 -3.48 4.19 26.06
N SER A 720 -3.81 3.08 26.74
CA SER A 720 -4.22 3.03 28.15
C SER A 720 -3.03 3.05 29.10
N ARG A 721 -1.94 2.39 28.71
CA ARG A 721 -0.75 2.13 29.53
C ARG A 721 0.47 1.94 28.62
N ILE A 722 1.63 2.38 29.09
CA ILE A 722 2.92 2.07 28.47
C ILE A 722 3.80 1.43 29.54
N ASP A 723 4.25 0.21 29.28
CA ASP A 723 5.21 -0.49 30.14
C ASP A 723 6.60 -0.38 29.51
N ASN A 724 7.48 0.39 30.13
CA ASN A 724 8.88 0.49 29.73
C ASN A 724 9.63 -0.74 30.23
N LEU A 725 10.22 -1.54 29.34
CA LEU A 725 10.97 -2.73 29.70
C LEU A 725 12.36 -2.32 30.22
N LEU A 726 12.44 -1.94 31.50
CA LEU A 726 13.66 -1.44 32.15
C LEU A 726 14.21 -2.39 33.22
N ASP A 727 13.72 -3.61 33.30
CA ASP A 727 14.20 -4.66 34.18
C ASP A 727 14.16 -6.04 33.49
N GLY A 728 14.72 -7.05 34.14
CA GLY A 728 14.67 -8.44 33.70
C GLY A 728 15.58 -8.80 32.51
N ALA A 729 16.51 -7.93 32.12
CA ALA A 729 17.45 -8.23 31.05
C ALA A 729 18.62 -9.12 31.54
N SER A 730 19.04 -10.05 30.68
CA SER A 730 20.31 -10.78 30.78
C SER A 730 21.22 -10.32 29.65
N ILE A 731 22.46 -9.96 29.98
CA ILE A 731 23.41 -9.39 29.03
C ILE A 731 24.67 -10.25 29.02
N GLU A 732 25.16 -10.59 27.84
CA GLU A 732 26.45 -11.24 27.63
C GLU A 732 27.27 -10.49 26.57
N VAL A 733 28.60 -10.50 26.71
CA VAL A 733 29.49 -10.09 25.63
C VAL A 733 29.46 -11.18 24.56
N ALA A 734 28.83 -10.89 23.43
CA ALA A 734 28.72 -11.83 22.32
C ALA A 734 29.96 -11.79 21.42
N SER A 735 30.56 -10.61 21.29
CA SER A 735 31.81 -10.40 20.55
C SER A 735 32.65 -9.29 21.18
N ASP A 736 33.96 -9.50 21.23
CA ASP A 736 34.97 -8.53 21.68
C ASP A 736 36.25 -8.68 20.85
N GLY A 737 36.12 -8.45 19.54
CA GLY A 737 37.22 -8.58 18.59
C GLY A 737 37.67 -7.24 17.99
N PRO A 738 38.81 -7.23 17.26
CA PRO A 738 39.44 -6.00 16.77
C PRO A 738 38.67 -5.29 15.64
N LEU A 739 37.61 -5.90 15.10
CA LEU A 739 36.83 -5.37 13.97
C LEU A 739 35.35 -5.19 14.29
N LEU A 740 34.84 -6.01 15.21
CA LEU A 740 33.46 -6.01 15.64
C LEU A 740 33.43 -6.35 17.14
N ALA A 741 32.64 -5.60 17.90
CA ALA A 741 32.27 -5.96 19.26
C ALA A 741 30.75 -5.83 19.44
N SER A 742 30.17 -6.69 20.26
CA SER A 742 28.72 -6.71 20.46
C SER A 742 28.30 -7.18 21.85
N LEU A 743 27.17 -6.65 22.30
CA LEU A 743 26.47 -7.07 23.51
C LEU A 743 25.17 -7.75 23.10
N ARG A 744 24.93 -8.96 23.60
CA ARG A 744 23.66 -9.66 23.41
C ARG A 744 22.80 -9.55 24.66
N ILE A 745 21.60 -9.03 24.47
CA ILE A 745 20.60 -8.76 25.50
C ILE A 745 19.43 -9.72 25.28
N LYS A 746 19.05 -10.46 26.31
CA LYS A 746 17.91 -11.38 26.32
C LYS A 746 16.93 -10.96 27.40
N ARG A 747 15.64 -11.00 27.11
CA ARG A 747 14.59 -10.78 28.13
C ARG A 747 13.30 -11.50 27.77
N GLU A 748 12.48 -11.72 28.78
CA GLU A 748 11.08 -12.12 28.66
C GLU A 748 10.21 -10.93 29.06
N PHE A 749 9.04 -10.79 28.42
CA PHE A 749 8.09 -9.72 28.72
C PHE A 749 6.66 -10.14 28.36
N GLY A 750 5.70 -9.30 28.73
CA GLY A 750 4.29 -9.59 28.49
C GLY A 750 3.85 -10.85 29.22
N LYS A 751 3.05 -11.70 28.56
CA LYS A 751 2.58 -12.97 29.16
C LYS A 751 3.51 -14.15 28.85
N SER A 752 4.13 -14.16 27.68
CA SER A 752 4.96 -15.27 27.21
C SER A 752 5.86 -14.89 26.02
N SER A 753 6.13 -13.60 25.82
CA SER A 753 6.96 -13.13 24.72
C SER A 753 8.42 -13.01 25.15
N SER A 754 9.34 -13.18 24.21
CA SER A 754 10.78 -13.02 24.48
C SER A 754 11.48 -12.24 23.37
N LEU A 755 12.58 -11.59 23.73
CA LEU A 755 13.38 -10.79 22.83
C LEU A 755 14.86 -11.08 23.05
N VAL A 756 15.58 -11.28 21.93
CA VAL A 756 17.04 -11.31 21.85
C VAL A 756 17.49 -10.19 20.93
N GLN A 757 18.25 -9.24 21.46
CA GLN A 757 18.86 -8.17 20.68
C GLN A 757 20.38 -8.23 20.78
N GLU A 758 21.08 -8.06 19.67
CA GLU A 758 22.51 -7.83 19.63
C GLU A 758 22.80 -6.38 19.23
N ILE A 759 23.43 -5.61 20.13
CA ILE A 759 23.90 -4.25 19.85
C ILE A 759 25.33 -4.36 19.31
N VAL A 760 25.55 -3.94 18.06
CA VAL A 760 26.80 -4.15 17.33
C VAL A 760 27.51 -2.82 17.07
N LEU A 761 28.81 -2.78 17.37
CA LEU A 761 29.73 -1.74 16.91
C LEU A 761 30.78 -2.30 15.97
N HIS A 762 30.99 -1.59 14.88
CA HIS A 762 32.00 -1.87 13.87
C HIS A 762 33.22 -0.97 14.09
N ARG A 763 34.41 -1.41 13.68
CA ARG A 763 35.61 -0.56 13.70
C ARG A 763 35.49 0.66 12.78
N ASP A 764 35.06 0.43 11.54
CA ASP A 764 35.15 1.42 10.46
C ASP A 764 33.79 1.94 9.95
N VAL A 765 32.68 1.44 10.50
CA VAL A 765 31.33 1.90 10.18
C VAL A 765 30.81 2.77 11.32
N ALA A 766 30.48 4.03 11.03
CA ALA A 766 29.99 4.98 12.03
C ALA A 766 28.48 4.90 12.23
N ARG A 767 28.00 3.68 12.47
CA ARG A 767 26.59 3.30 12.68
C ARG A 767 26.52 2.29 13.83
N ILE A 768 25.40 2.27 14.54
CA ILE A 768 25.12 1.31 15.62
C ILE A 768 23.99 0.41 15.14
N ASP A 769 24.22 -0.89 15.04
CA ASP A 769 23.25 -1.85 14.52
C ASP A 769 22.59 -2.63 15.67
N PHE A 770 21.29 -2.85 15.54
CA PHE A 770 20.46 -3.56 16.50
C PHE A 770 19.81 -4.77 15.81
N GLU A 771 20.51 -5.90 15.80
CA GLU A 771 19.99 -7.15 15.26
C GLU A 771 19.02 -7.76 16.29
N THR A 772 17.72 -7.82 15.96
CA THR A 772 16.67 -8.17 16.94
C THR A 772 15.85 -9.37 16.47
N GLU A 773 15.75 -10.39 17.32
CA GLU A 773 14.84 -11.52 17.19
C GLU A 773 13.79 -11.46 18.31
N ILE A 774 12.52 -11.56 17.94
CA ILE A 774 11.38 -11.44 18.86
C ILE A 774 10.50 -12.68 18.67
N ASP A 775 10.30 -13.43 19.74
CA ASP A 775 9.23 -14.43 19.82
C ASP A 775 7.99 -13.74 20.42
N TRP A 776 7.09 -13.32 19.55
CA TRP A 776 5.91 -12.53 19.89
C TRP A 776 4.70 -13.43 20.10
N GLN A 777 4.19 -13.46 21.33
CA GLN A 777 3.07 -14.29 21.74
C GLN A 777 1.91 -13.46 22.33
N GLU A 778 1.99 -12.13 22.24
CA GLU A 778 0.92 -11.26 22.72
C GLU A 778 -0.27 -11.25 21.75
N ILE A 779 -1.46 -11.08 22.32
CA ILE A 779 -2.73 -11.04 21.59
C ILE A 779 -3.60 -9.89 22.09
N GLY A 780 -4.34 -9.26 21.19
CA GLY A 780 -5.41 -8.29 21.48
C GLY A 780 -6.80 -8.92 21.38
N GLY A 781 -7.85 -8.15 21.66
CA GLY A 781 -9.23 -8.60 21.49
C GLY A 781 -10.26 -7.52 21.81
N PRO A 782 -11.55 -7.77 21.53
CA PRO A 782 -12.61 -6.79 21.74
C PRO A 782 -12.82 -6.39 23.21
N ASP A 783 -12.33 -7.21 24.15
CA ASP A 783 -12.45 -7.00 25.60
C ASP A 783 -11.09 -6.89 26.32
N ILE A 784 -9.97 -6.95 25.58
CA ILE A 784 -8.62 -6.89 26.13
C ILE A 784 -7.76 -5.90 25.37
N ASP A 785 -6.97 -5.10 26.08
CA ASP A 785 -6.05 -4.17 25.45
C ASP A 785 -5.08 -4.92 24.52
N SER A 786 -4.82 -4.33 23.36
CA SER A 786 -3.93 -4.86 22.32
C SER A 786 -2.50 -4.37 22.56
N PRO A 787 -1.54 -5.27 22.83
CA PRO A 787 -0.16 -4.85 23.03
C PRO A 787 0.51 -4.46 21.70
N MET A 788 1.28 -3.36 21.71
CA MET A 788 2.09 -2.88 20.60
C MET A 788 3.50 -2.62 21.10
N LEU A 789 4.48 -3.27 20.48
CA LEU A 789 5.89 -3.14 20.86
C LEU A 789 6.55 -2.04 20.02
N LYS A 790 7.11 -1.04 20.71
CA LYS A 790 7.94 0.00 20.12
C LYS A 790 9.33 -0.01 20.72
N VAL A 791 10.31 0.54 20.01
CA VAL A 791 11.61 0.93 20.59
C VAL A 791 11.75 2.45 20.56
N ALA A 792 12.13 3.04 21.70
CA ALA A 792 12.21 4.48 21.90
C ALA A 792 13.65 5.00 22.03
N PHE A 793 13.87 6.17 21.42
CA PHE A 793 15.11 6.92 21.44
C PHE A 793 14.84 8.37 21.86
N PRO A 794 14.74 8.68 23.16
CA PRO A 794 14.75 10.05 23.68
C PRO A 794 16.13 10.71 23.49
N LEU A 795 16.24 11.64 22.54
CA LEU A 795 17.51 12.24 22.13
C LEU A 795 17.83 13.56 22.86
N SER A 796 19.10 13.96 22.83
CA SER A 796 19.65 15.18 23.45
C SER A 796 19.20 16.50 22.82
N HIS A 797 18.37 16.44 21.78
CA HIS A 797 17.84 17.57 21.03
C HIS A 797 16.42 17.25 20.56
N SER A 798 15.62 18.29 20.38
CA SER A 798 14.30 18.23 19.76
C SER A 798 14.29 19.03 18.46
N SER A 799 13.35 18.69 17.60
CA SER A 799 12.98 19.49 16.43
C SER A 799 11.46 19.64 16.41
N ALA A 800 10.94 20.62 15.67
CA ALA A 800 9.51 20.73 15.39
C ALA A 800 9.07 19.82 14.23
N THR A 801 10.03 19.44 13.38
CA THR A 801 9.84 18.55 12.23
C THR A 801 10.91 17.45 12.19
N CYS A 802 10.55 16.32 11.62
CA CYS A 802 11.47 15.23 11.24
C CYS A 802 11.46 15.06 9.72
N VAL A 803 12.49 14.43 9.16
CA VAL A 803 12.56 14.10 7.73
C VAL A 803 12.38 12.60 7.55
N ARG A 804 11.42 12.19 6.74
CA ARG A 804 11.14 10.79 6.42
C ARG A 804 11.34 10.50 4.95
N GLU A 805 11.77 9.29 4.63
CA GLU A 805 11.90 8.83 3.25
C GLU A 805 10.52 8.45 2.68
N ILE A 806 10.28 8.88 1.45
CA ILE A 806 9.12 8.51 0.63
C ILE A 806 9.62 7.98 -0.72
N PRO A 807 8.77 7.37 -1.57
CA PRO A 807 9.20 6.88 -2.87
C PRO A 807 9.88 7.98 -3.71
N PHE A 808 11.14 7.75 -4.13
CA PHE A 808 11.99 8.70 -4.87
C PHE A 808 12.15 10.09 -4.23
N GLY A 809 12.08 10.19 -2.90
CA GLY A 809 12.31 11.47 -2.23
C GLY A 809 12.19 11.42 -0.72
N HIS A 810 11.86 12.57 -0.15
CA HIS A 810 11.64 12.74 1.28
C HIS A 810 10.56 13.78 1.56
N MET A 811 10.06 13.78 2.79
CA MET A 811 9.16 14.80 3.32
C MET A 811 9.54 15.22 4.72
N GLU A 812 9.26 16.49 5.04
CA GLU A 812 9.22 16.95 6.42
C GLU A 812 7.87 16.61 7.04
N SER A 813 7.86 16.16 8.28
CA SER A 813 6.63 15.84 9.02
C SER A 813 6.70 16.42 10.44
N PRO A 814 5.59 16.94 10.98
CA PRO A 814 5.55 17.43 12.35
C PRO A 814 5.93 16.36 13.38
N THR A 815 6.57 16.78 14.47
CA THR A 815 6.92 15.89 15.60
C THR A 815 5.86 15.95 16.71
N ASP A 816 4.60 15.70 16.37
CA ASP A 816 3.45 15.80 17.27
C ASP A 816 3.08 14.46 17.95
N GLY A 817 3.77 13.38 17.59
CA GLY A 817 3.54 12.02 18.09
C GLY A 817 2.52 11.21 17.28
N ARG A 818 2.06 11.70 16.13
CA ARG A 818 1.30 10.89 15.17
C ARG A 818 2.21 9.83 14.55
N GLU A 819 1.65 8.63 14.32
CA GLU A 819 2.32 7.59 13.54
C GLU A 819 2.36 7.99 12.06
N ILE A 820 3.53 7.88 11.44
CA ILE A 820 3.79 8.26 10.05
C ILE A 820 4.56 7.14 9.33
N PRO A 821 4.31 6.90 8.03
CA PRO A 821 5.05 5.91 7.27
C PRO A 821 6.40 6.46 6.83
N SER A 822 7.45 5.65 6.90
CA SER A 822 8.75 5.94 6.30
C SER A 822 9.35 4.69 5.67
N LEU A 823 10.10 4.85 4.57
CA LEU A 823 10.77 3.73 3.90
C LEU A 823 11.97 3.22 4.72
N THR A 824 13.20 3.63 4.40
CA THR A 824 14.41 3.06 5.01
C THR A 824 14.99 3.91 6.14
N PHE A 825 14.62 5.19 6.23
CA PHE A 825 15.11 6.06 7.30
C PHE A 825 14.11 7.13 7.76
N LEU A 826 14.25 7.54 9.02
CA LEU A 826 13.70 8.78 9.55
C LEU A 826 14.81 9.56 10.26
N ASP A 827 14.95 10.85 9.98
CA ASP A 827 15.95 11.75 10.56
C ASP A 827 15.32 12.78 11.51
N LEU A 828 15.90 12.95 12.70
CA LEU A 828 15.59 14.06 13.60
C LEU A 828 16.72 15.10 13.52
N PRO A 829 16.51 16.22 12.82
CA PRO A 829 17.53 17.24 12.63
C PRO A 829 17.84 17.99 13.94
N GLY A 830 19.09 18.43 14.08
CA GLY A 830 19.57 19.29 15.17
C GLY A 830 20.46 20.42 14.64
N ASP A 831 21.03 21.21 15.56
CA ASP A 831 21.90 22.35 15.19
C ASP A 831 23.31 21.87 14.80
N GLY A 832 23.54 21.73 13.49
CA GLY A 832 24.83 21.29 12.93
C GLY A 832 25.12 19.79 13.04
N PHE A 833 24.14 18.99 13.46
CA PHE A 833 24.17 17.53 13.53
C PHE A 833 22.74 16.97 13.42
N GLY A 834 22.60 15.66 13.27
CA GLY A 834 21.32 14.97 13.33
C GLY A 834 21.49 13.53 13.81
N VAL A 835 20.36 12.87 14.05
CA VAL A 835 20.32 11.45 14.41
C VAL A 835 19.19 10.79 13.62
N SER A 836 19.55 9.79 12.83
CA SER A 836 18.59 9.04 12.01
C SER A 836 18.40 7.63 12.55
N ILE A 837 17.16 7.12 12.43
CA ILE A 837 16.82 5.71 12.60
C ILE A 837 16.72 5.10 11.20
N LEU A 838 17.43 4.00 10.98
CA LEU A 838 17.38 3.20 9.76
C LEU A 838 16.67 1.88 10.06
N ASN A 839 16.01 1.27 9.06
CA ASN A 839 15.32 -0.01 9.24
C ASN A 839 15.36 -0.89 7.98
N ASP A 840 15.10 -2.20 8.16
CA ASP A 840 15.09 -3.20 7.09
C ASP A 840 13.69 -3.69 6.66
N SER A 841 12.62 -3.24 7.33
CA SER A 841 11.25 -3.77 7.12
C SER A 841 10.16 -3.13 7.98
N LYS A 842 10.42 -1.97 8.61
CA LYS A 842 9.50 -1.35 9.58
C LYS A 842 9.12 0.05 9.13
N TYR A 843 7.84 0.23 8.79
CA TYR A 843 7.37 1.45 8.14
C TYR A 843 6.77 2.45 9.13
N GLY A 844 6.19 1.97 10.25
CA GLY A 844 5.56 2.81 11.27
C GLY A 844 6.54 3.49 12.22
N HIS A 845 6.51 4.82 12.25
CA HIS A 845 7.31 5.65 13.16
C HIS A 845 6.42 6.69 13.86
N ASP A 846 6.73 7.06 15.09
CA ASP A 846 6.19 8.29 15.70
C ASP A 846 7.31 9.13 16.32
N VAL A 847 7.18 10.45 16.22
CA VAL A 847 8.16 11.38 16.78
C VAL A 847 7.44 12.41 17.62
N ARG A 848 7.82 12.53 18.90
CA ARG A 848 7.29 13.55 19.81
C ARG A 848 8.43 14.37 20.40
N GLY A 849 8.62 15.57 19.89
CA GLY A 849 9.68 16.48 20.32
C GLY A 849 11.08 15.92 20.08
N ASN A 850 11.70 15.34 21.12
CA ASN A 850 13.04 14.72 21.05
C ASN A 850 13.04 13.20 20.98
N THR A 851 11.87 12.56 21.08
CA THR A 851 11.79 11.10 21.13
C THR A 851 11.33 10.55 19.79
N ILE A 852 12.18 9.75 19.17
CA ILE A 852 11.81 8.90 18.01
C ILE A 852 11.38 7.54 18.55
N ARG A 853 10.27 7.00 18.04
CA ARG A 853 9.86 5.61 18.27
C ARG A 853 9.67 4.90 16.94
N LEU A 854 10.25 3.70 16.85
CA LEU A 854 9.99 2.75 15.77
C LEU A 854 8.99 1.70 16.26
N THR A 855 7.88 1.53 15.56
CA THR A 855 6.89 0.50 15.88
C THR A 855 7.35 -0.83 15.28
N LEU A 856 7.52 -1.85 16.14
CA LEU A 856 8.11 -3.13 15.75
C LEU A 856 7.06 -4.19 15.42
N LEU A 857 6.08 -4.38 16.32
CA LEU A 857 5.04 -5.41 16.23
C LEU A 857 3.77 -4.92 16.92
N ARG A 858 2.62 -5.43 16.48
CA ARG A 858 1.32 -5.03 17.04
C ARG A 858 0.33 -6.19 17.05
N ALA A 859 -0.30 -6.41 18.19
CA ALA A 859 -1.32 -7.46 18.34
C ALA A 859 -2.72 -6.94 17.96
N ALA A 860 -2.88 -6.44 16.73
CA ALA A 860 -4.21 -6.22 16.18
C ALA A 860 -5.02 -7.54 16.18
N TYR A 861 -6.35 -7.45 16.19
CA TYR A 861 -7.23 -8.60 16.35
C TYR A 861 -8.46 -8.61 15.43
N ASP A 862 -8.59 -7.59 14.58
CA ASP A 862 -9.72 -7.37 13.70
C ASP A 862 -9.18 -6.87 12.34
N PRO A 863 -9.21 -7.71 11.29
CA PRO A 863 -10.01 -8.95 11.18
C PRO A 863 -9.23 -10.24 11.52
N ASP A 864 -7.89 -10.27 11.46
CA ASP A 864 -7.08 -11.40 11.91
C ASP A 864 -6.88 -11.32 13.45
N PRO A 865 -7.26 -12.34 14.23
CA PRO A 865 -7.08 -12.37 15.69
C PRO A 865 -5.62 -12.57 16.14
N ARG A 866 -4.70 -12.98 15.25
CA ARG A 866 -3.30 -13.33 15.57
C ARG A 866 -2.31 -12.96 14.43
N PRO A 867 -2.33 -11.73 13.91
CA PRO A 867 -1.61 -11.36 12.68
C PRO A 867 -0.08 -11.52 12.81
N ASP A 868 0.46 -11.24 14.00
CA ASP A 868 1.91 -11.20 14.24
C ASP A 868 2.41 -12.26 15.24
N VAL A 869 1.59 -13.24 15.62
CA VAL A 869 2.04 -14.28 16.57
C VAL A 869 3.11 -15.16 15.92
N GLY A 870 4.31 -15.18 16.49
CA GLY A 870 5.42 -15.98 15.97
C GLY A 870 6.78 -15.31 16.11
N VAL A 871 7.76 -15.82 15.37
CA VAL A 871 9.15 -15.36 15.43
C VAL A 871 9.43 -14.33 14.35
N HIS A 872 9.86 -13.15 14.77
CA HIS A 872 10.21 -12.02 13.91
C HIS A 872 11.70 -11.74 13.97
N LYS A 873 12.30 -11.42 12.82
CA LYS A 873 13.70 -11.00 12.69
C LYS A 873 13.74 -9.68 11.96
N LEU A 874 14.36 -8.70 12.60
CA LEU A 874 14.44 -7.33 12.12
C LEU A 874 15.76 -6.69 12.53
N THR A 875 16.23 -5.76 11.72
CA THR A 875 17.38 -4.91 11.99
C THR A 875 16.96 -3.46 11.89
N TYR A 876 17.31 -2.68 12.89
CA TYR A 876 17.31 -1.23 12.80
C TYR A 876 18.66 -0.70 13.26
N SER A 877 18.95 0.54 12.89
CA SER A 877 20.23 1.17 13.21
C SER A 877 20.04 2.60 13.67
N LEU A 878 20.93 3.05 14.55
CA LEU A 878 21.05 4.46 14.93
C LEU A 878 22.25 5.06 14.20
N LEU A 879 22.02 6.14 13.47
CA LEU A 879 23.04 6.86 12.71
C LEU A 879 23.14 8.33 13.16
N PRO A 880 24.01 8.63 14.14
CA PRO A 880 24.40 10.01 14.42
C PRO A 880 25.30 10.55 13.31
N HIS A 881 25.02 11.77 12.86
CA HIS A 881 25.79 12.40 11.79
C HIS A 881 26.05 13.90 12.03
N ARG A 882 27.06 14.43 11.35
CA ARG A 882 27.34 15.87 11.28
C ARG A 882 26.49 16.51 10.19
N GLY A 883 26.16 17.79 10.35
CA GLY A 883 25.34 18.50 9.39
C GLY A 883 23.91 17.95 9.31
N ASN A 884 23.26 18.15 8.18
CA ASN A 884 21.92 17.62 7.91
C ASN A 884 21.97 16.26 7.19
N TRP A 885 20.81 15.62 7.02
CA TRP A 885 20.67 14.30 6.41
C TRP A 885 21.19 14.23 4.95
N THR A 886 21.09 15.32 4.17
CA THR A 886 21.64 15.37 2.79
C THR A 886 23.16 15.31 2.79
N GLN A 887 23.82 16.08 3.66
CA GLN A 887 25.27 16.13 3.78
C GLN A 887 25.85 14.82 4.31
N ALA A 888 25.10 14.13 5.16
CA ALA A 888 25.46 12.83 5.71
C ALA A 888 25.10 11.65 4.80
N GLU A 889 24.37 11.90 3.71
CA GLU A 889 23.85 10.89 2.78
C GLU A 889 23.16 9.71 3.51
N VAL A 890 22.28 10.05 4.46
CA VAL A 890 21.58 9.08 5.34
C VAL A 890 20.89 7.97 4.53
N TRP A 891 20.27 8.34 3.40
CA TRP A 891 19.58 7.42 2.50
C TRP A 891 20.50 6.29 1.99
N LYS A 892 21.80 6.56 1.74
CA LYS A 892 22.76 5.52 1.34
C LYS A 892 22.92 4.45 2.41
N GLN A 893 22.89 4.84 3.68
CA GLN A 893 23.00 3.88 4.79
C GLN A 893 21.72 3.07 4.98
N GLY A 894 20.54 3.71 4.81
CA GLY A 894 19.25 3.01 4.81
C GLY A 894 19.17 1.96 3.70
N HIS A 895 19.57 2.33 2.47
CA HIS A 895 19.60 1.40 1.33
C HIS A 895 20.65 0.31 1.52
N ALA A 896 21.83 0.63 2.03
CA ALA A 896 22.90 -0.37 2.25
C ALA A 896 22.48 -1.51 3.20
N ILE A 897 21.71 -1.22 4.25
CA ILE A 897 21.16 -2.25 5.16
C ILE A 897 20.20 -3.20 4.43
N ASN A 898 19.48 -2.69 3.43
CA ASN A 898 18.50 -3.45 2.66
C ASN A 898 19.12 -4.21 1.47
N HIS A 899 20.36 -3.91 1.09
CA HIS A 899 21.08 -4.54 -0.03
C HIS A 899 22.46 -5.06 0.42
N PRO A 900 22.54 -6.18 1.15
CA PRO A 900 23.79 -6.71 1.67
C PRO A 900 24.82 -6.99 0.57
N LEU A 901 26.11 -6.89 0.90
CA LEU A 901 27.18 -7.28 -0.04
C LEU A 901 27.10 -8.77 -0.38
N ASN A 902 27.29 -9.08 -1.66
CA ASN A 902 27.30 -10.44 -2.16
C ASN A 902 28.67 -11.09 -1.93
N LEU A 903 28.73 -12.12 -1.09
CA LEU A 903 29.97 -12.81 -0.71
C LEU A 903 30.12 -14.12 -1.51
N VAL A 904 31.05 -14.16 -2.46
CA VAL A 904 31.24 -15.30 -3.38
C VAL A 904 32.58 -15.99 -3.13
N PRO A 905 32.58 -17.23 -2.62
CA PRO A 905 33.80 -18.01 -2.46
C PRO A 905 34.45 -18.29 -3.81
N GLY A 906 35.72 -17.88 -3.96
CA GLY A 906 36.51 -18.07 -5.16
C GLY A 906 37.14 -16.79 -5.68
N ARG A 907 38.01 -16.96 -6.67
CA ARG A 907 38.75 -15.87 -7.31
C ARG A 907 38.00 -15.40 -8.56
N ALA A 908 37.59 -14.14 -8.58
CA ALA A 908 37.15 -13.49 -9.81
C ALA A 908 38.31 -13.45 -10.82
N GLU A 909 38.04 -13.78 -12.09
CA GLU A 909 39.05 -13.75 -13.17
C GLU A 909 39.17 -12.37 -13.83
N ILE A 910 38.34 -11.43 -13.41
CA ILE A 910 38.37 -10.04 -13.85
C ILE A 910 38.99 -9.12 -12.77
N PRO A 911 39.67 -8.02 -13.16
CA PRO A 911 40.19 -7.05 -12.22
C PRO A 911 39.08 -6.43 -11.37
N SER A 912 39.36 -6.17 -10.09
CA SER A 912 38.45 -5.40 -9.22
C SER A 912 38.16 -4.01 -9.80
N GLY A 913 36.92 -3.56 -9.66
CA GLY A 913 36.46 -2.30 -10.22
C GLY A 913 34.94 -2.24 -10.35
N SER A 914 34.49 -1.18 -11.01
CA SER A 914 33.08 -0.88 -11.25
C SER A 914 32.72 -1.05 -12.73
N TRP A 915 31.48 -1.45 -12.97
CA TRP A 915 30.87 -1.42 -14.29
C TRP A 915 30.15 -0.10 -14.58
N ILE A 916 29.67 0.60 -13.56
CA ILE A 916 29.13 1.95 -13.67
C ILE A 916 29.80 2.79 -12.60
N THR A 917 30.34 3.94 -12.99
CA THR A 917 30.89 4.91 -12.02
C THR A 917 30.32 6.28 -12.26
N PHE A 918 29.87 6.91 -11.18
CA PHE A 918 29.61 8.33 -11.11
C PHE A 918 30.02 8.82 -9.72
N ASP A 919 30.64 10.00 -9.65
CA ASP A 919 30.94 10.69 -8.40
C ASP A 919 29.95 11.85 -8.26
N ALA A 920 28.81 11.56 -7.61
CA ALA A 920 27.73 12.51 -7.45
C ALA A 920 27.11 12.35 -6.07
N SER A 921 27.15 13.44 -5.29
CA SER A 921 26.40 13.50 -4.04
C SER A 921 24.91 13.70 -4.35
N GLY A 922 24.06 12.91 -3.71
CA GLY A 922 22.61 12.98 -3.91
C GLY A 922 22.07 12.30 -5.16
N VAL A 923 22.84 11.45 -5.85
CA VAL A 923 22.34 10.65 -6.98
C VAL A 923 22.31 9.18 -6.62
N ASP A 924 21.15 8.56 -6.78
CA ASP A 924 20.93 7.13 -6.57
C ASP A 924 20.76 6.37 -7.88
N LEU A 925 21.21 5.11 -7.93
CA LEU A 925 20.99 4.17 -9.02
C LEU A 925 19.88 3.19 -8.63
N THR A 926 18.65 3.49 -9.07
CA THR A 926 17.46 2.72 -8.65
C THR A 926 17.10 1.60 -9.62
N ALA A 927 17.66 1.59 -10.84
CA ALA A 927 17.53 0.46 -11.75
C ALA A 927 18.74 0.32 -12.69
N LEU A 928 19.19 -0.91 -12.89
CA LEU A 928 20.01 -1.35 -14.02
C LEU A 928 19.38 -2.63 -14.55
N LYS A 929 18.72 -2.54 -15.71
CA LYS A 929 17.97 -3.65 -16.30
C LYS A 929 18.17 -3.71 -17.81
N LEU A 930 17.72 -4.79 -18.44
CA LEU A 930 17.44 -4.78 -19.88
C LEU A 930 16.12 -4.06 -20.13
N ALA A 931 16.03 -3.28 -21.20
CA ALA A 931 14.80 -2.66 -21.66
C ALA A 931 13.72 -3.74 -21.87
N ASP A 932 12.46 -3.39 -21.71
CA ASP A 932 11.33 -4.33 -21.88
C ASP A 932 11.26 -4.85 -23.33
N SER A 933 11.76 -4.05 -24.28
CA SER A 933 11.95 -4.43 -25.69
C SER A 933 13.11 -5.42 -25.93
N GLY A 934 13.99 -5.61 -24.94
CA GLY A 934 15.14 -6.52 -24.99
C GLY A 934 16.34 -6.04 -25.79
N ASP A 935 16.32 -4.81 -26.32
CA ASP A 935 17.31 -4.33 -27.29
C ASP A 935 18.42 -3.42 -26.72
N ALA A 936 18.28 -2.97 -25.47
CA ALA A 936 19.18 -2.00 -24.84
C ALA A 936 19.22 -2.19 -23.33
N LEU A 937 20.30 -1.72 -22.68
CA LEU A 937 20.31 -1.57 -21.22
C LEU A 937 19.61 -0.28 -20.82
N VAL A 938 18.95 -0.29 -19.67
CA VAL A 938 18.30 0.85 -19.04
C VAL A 938 18.98 1.13 -17.71
N ILE A 939 19.37 2.39 -17.51
CA ILE A 939 19.90 2.93 -16.25
C ILE A 939 18.89 3.95 -15.75
N ARG A 940 18.43 3.81 -14.50
CA ARG A 940 17.59 4.81 -13.84
C ARG A 940 18.35 5.47 -12.70
N LEU A 941 18.47 6.79 -12.78
CA LEU A 941 19.12 7.63 -11.79
C LEU A 941 18.11 8.57 -11.15
N VAL A 942 18.21 8.78 -9.85
CA VAL A 942 17.29 9.66 -9.09
C VAL A 942 18.08 10.70 -8.32
N GLU A 943 17.68 11.97 -8.44
CA GLU A 943 18.19 13.05 -7.61
C GLU A 943 17.45 13.07 -6.25
N MET A 944 18.19 12.96 -5.15
CA MET A 944 17.66 12.67 -3.81
C MET A 944 17.68 13.87 -2.86
N HIS A 945 18.36 14.97 -3.21
CA HIS A 945 18.58 16.13 -2.34
C HIS A 945 17.69 17.34 -2.67
N GLY A 946 16.92 17.30 -3.75
CA GLY A 946 16.07 18.40 -4.21
C GLY A 946 16.87 19.57 -4.80
N ARG A 947 17.97 19.29 -5.51
CA ARG A 947 18.83 20.31 -6.14
C ARG A 947 19.43 19.81 -7.45
N GLU A 948 19.70 20.73 -8.37
CA GLU A 948 20.42 20.40 -9.61
C GLU A 948 21.81 19.81 -9.30
N VAL A 949 22.16 18.71 -9.98
CA VAL A 949 23.45 18.04 -9.84
C VAL A 949 24.02 17.66 -11.20
N SER A 950 25.28 18.03 -11.43
CA SER A 950 26.02 17.67 -12.65
C SER A 950 27.21 16.79 -12.31
N PHE A 951 27.36 15.65 -12.99
CA PHE A 951 28.41 14.68 -12.72
C PHE A 951 28.84 13.95 -13.99
N ASP A 952 29.99 13.29 -13.92
CA ASP A 952 30.48 12.44 -15.00
C ASP A 952 30.04 10.99 -14.77
N LEU A 953 29.33 10.43 -15.73
CA LEU A 953 28.96 9.02 -15.77
C LEU A 953 29.91 8.28 -16.70
N SER A 954 30.45 7.16 -16.24
CA SER A 954 31.31 6.28 -17.04
C SER A 954 30.81 4.85 -16.97
N LEU A 955 30.84 4.18 -18.13
CA LEU A 955 30.43 2.80 -18.31
C LEU A 955 31.64 1.90 -18.57
N GLY A 956 31.66 0.74 -17.92
CA GLY A 956 32.70 -0.30 -18.05
C GLY A 956 32.54 -1.17 -19.30
N TRP A 957 31.56 -0.88 -20.15
CA TRP A 957 31.32 -1.53 -21.43
C TRP A 957 31.25 -0.51 -22.56
N LYS A 958 31.35 -0.99 -23.81
CA LYS A 958 31.32 -0.13 -24.98
C LYS A 958 29.89 0.37 -25.22
N ALA A 959 29.70 1.68 -25.18
CA ALA A 959 28.49 2.39 -25.58
C ALA A 959 28.88 3.66 -26.33
N ASN A 960 28.05 4.08 -27.28
CA ASN A 960 28.25 5.29 -28.08
C ASN A 960 27.38 6.44 -27.56
N ARG A 961 26.15 6.13 -27.14
CA ARG A 961 25.19 7.16 -26.70
C ARG A 961 24.34 6.70 -25.50
N LEU A 962 23.91 7.68 -24.72
CA LEU A 962 22.86 7.54 -23.71
C LEU A 962 21.65 8.35 -24.20
N VAL A 963 20.50 7.69 -24.35
CA VAL A 963 19.26 8.33 -24.80
C VAL A 963 18.33 8.52 -23.61
N LYS A 964 17.93 9.77 -23.35
CA LYS A 964 16.94 10.08 -22.31
C LYS A 964 15.59 9.51 -22.71
N CYS A 965 14.96 8.82 -21.78
CA CYS A 965 13.66 8.20 -21.96
C CYS A 965 12.68 8.62 -20.86
N ASN A 966 11.40 8.45 -21.14
CA ASN A 966 10.38 8.44 -20.10
C ASN A 966 10.45 7.13 -19.28
N LEU A 967 9.59 6.94 -18.28
CA LEU A 967 9.64 5.74 -17.43
C LEU A 967 9.20 4.47 -18.15
N ARG A 968 8.52 4.60 -19.31
CA ARG A 968 8.21 3.52 -20.26
C ARG A 968 9.31 3.26 -21.27
N GLU A 969 10.49 3.84 -21.08
CA GLU A 969 11.68 3.59 -21.92
C GLU A 969 11.54 4.09 -23.36
N LEU A 970 10.59 5.00 -23.60
CA LEU A 970 10.40 5.67 -24.87
C LEU A 970 11.29 6.91 -24.93
N PRO A 971 12.10 7.10 -26.00
CA PRO A 971 12.99 8.26 -26.15
C PRO A 971 12.25 9.60 -26.08
N THR A 972 12.80 10.56 -25.33
CA THR A 972 12.26 11.93 -25.24
C THR A 972 12.88 12.90 -26.26
N GLY A 973 13.95 12.47 -26.93
CA GLY A 973 14.69 13.25 -27.93
C GLY A 973 16.00 13.85 -27.42
N GLU A 974 16.24 13.85 -26.11
CA GLU A 974 17.53 14.22 -25.52
C GLU A 974 18.49 13.02 -25.50
N PHE A 975 19.78 13.28 -25.72
CA PHE A 975 20.82 12.25 -25.66
C PHE A 975 22.19 12.86 -25.32
N TRP A 976 23.10 12.00 -24.86
CA TRP A 976 24.50 12.32 -24.60
C TRP A 976 25.40 11.39 -25.40
N GLU A 977 26.35 11.95 -26.13
CA GLU A 977 27.43 11.20 -26.76
C GLU A 977 28.46 10.80 -25.68
N LEU A 978 29.03 9.61 -25.80
CA LEU A 978 30.04 9.09 -24.88
C LEU A 978 31.42 9.18 -25.54
N GLU A 979 32.30 9.96 -24.91
CA GLU A 979 33.71 9.99 -25.28
C GLU A 979 34.48 8.98 -24.43
N SER A 980 34.99 7.92 -25.05
CA SER A 980 35.68 6.82 -24.35
C SER A 980 34.84 6.17 -23.24
N GLY A 981 33.52 6.04 -23.44
CA GLY A 981 32.61 5.44 -22.46
C GLY A 981 32.21 6.37 -21.31
N ARG A 982 32.52 7.67 -21.40
CA ARG A 982 32.21 8.68 -20.38
C ARG A 982 31.42 9.84 -20.99
N THR A 983 30.50 10.40 -20.21
CA THR A 983 29.82 11.65 -20.55
C THR A 983 29.40 12.42 -19.30
N ARG A 984 29.09 13.71 -19.46
CA ARG A 984 28.62 14.57 -18.37
C ARG A 984 27.11 14.71 -18.43
N ILE A 985 26.43 14.40 -17.33
CA ILE A 985 24.97 14.47 -17.21
C ILE A 985 24.62 15.47 -16.12
N THR A 986 23.47 16.12 -16.29
CA THR A 986 22.85 17.00 -15.30
C THR A 986 21.47 16.44 -14.98
N LEU A 987 21.16 16.33 -13.69
CA LEU A 987 19.83 15.99 -13.18
C LEU A 987 19.22 17.21 -12.49
N GLU A 988 17.94 17.43 -12.74
CA GLU A 988 17.13 18.47 -12.08
C GLU A 988 16.70 18.03 -10.66
N PRO A 989 16.28 18.96 -9.79
CA PRO A 989 15.76 18.65 -8.45
C PRO A 989 14.70 17.53 -8.47
N TYR A 990 14.92 16.46 -7.68
CA TYR A 990 14.04 15.29 -7.61
C TYR A 990 13.76 14.57 -8.93
N GLU A 991 14.59 14.77 -9.97
CA GLU A 991 14.38 14.14 -11.26
C GLU A 991 14.61 12.62 -11.19
N VAL A 992 13.60 11.85 -11.58
CA VAL A 992 13.74 10.43 -11.96
C VAL A 992 14.13 10.37 -13.44
N CYS A 993 15.41 10.14 -13.72
CA CYS A 993 15.98 10.13 -15.06
C CYS A 993 16.21 8.70 -15.56
N THR A 994 15.74 8.40 -16.77
CA THR A 994 15.86 7.08 -17.40
C THR A 994 16.70 7.17 -18.64
N LEU A 995 17.73 6.34 -18.75
CA LEU A 995 18.71 6.38 -19.82
C LEU A 995 18.76 5.01 -20.50
N ARG A 996 18.52 4.98 -21.81
CA ARG A 996 18.83 3.82 -22.66
C ARG A 996 20.26 3.89 -23.15
N VAL A 997 20.98 2.78 -23.04
CA VAL A 997 22.37 2.66 -23.47
C VAL A 997 22.43 2.04 -24.86
N GLU A 998 23.08 2.73 -25.80
CA GLU A 998 23.23 2.26 -27.19
C GLU A 998 24.67 2.27 -27.71
#